data_AF-A0AAV6VFU8-F1
#
_entry.id   AF-A0AAV6VFU8-F1
#
_cell.length_a   1.000
_cell.length_b   1.000
_cell.length_c   1.000
_cell.angle_alpha   90.00
_cell.angle_beta   90.00
_cell.angle_gamma   90.00
#
_symmetry.space_group_name_H-M   'P 1'
#
loop_
_entity.id
_entity.type
_entity.pdbx_description
1 polymer ?
#
loop_
_entity_poly.entity_id
_entity_poly.type
_entity_poly.pdbx_seq_one_letter_code
_entity_poly.pdbx_strand_id
1 'polypeptide(L)'
;MDSIRRISKVKRRVSLLEGPGSLFHPQGQGSPPAVIQYRSRLASLTEFDVEQVKIANYADTVKQLDAYYGQVKRQILNHQSSTTGLFPQMSREETVASIRDSVYCAVSVWSLYQAYKRIDDDRGKAYELGQSAVKCMRGILFCWMRQAEEKLEMYKTNQCPEFALHSKFHLETGQPLTSNIAEDYGHLQLDVVSLYLLFLVQMIMSGLQIIYTMDEVSFVQNLVYYVERAYRTPDFGMWERGSKYNDSTPEIHASSIGMAKSALEAINGCNLFGDKGASWSVVYVDIDAHSRNRSIFETLLPRESSSKNTDSALLPTISFPCFATHDEHLYVRTKEKLVRKLQGTYGFKRFLRDGYGTMVEDTTRQYYEQGETKEFENIESEWPLFFIYMILDGIFKGNDEQIKKYRHLLHPRLKVDRHGNAVVPKFFYVPTLCIDAERREPGSQKRLPSDEGDADNLFLHGQALYIMAELLVDGLLHINELDPIRRYLPSYNRPRKTGRYSAFQGKAAGTASDLVVQVVLIAESMRLQAMMATYGIHTQTPHEVEPVQIWSPSQLVKVYENLGVSKKLGLKGRPPRPIGALGTSKLYRICGQTVICFPLIFEVSDFYLSHDMALLIDDIKNELHFVGKYWRMSGRPTVCILIREEHMRDVHFKEMLDLLAMLKKGDCDGLKIRTGRLQNLISSSCIEHLDFLHLLGDDLPAVEAFQQLEHASIGYQSLTDIPKAIVYNEPTYDFKEFQNRSSRDILEALSQTDTLHGQSQLLGILYFREGPQFWTENGTVKERLEKLTRQAGALRHWSVVRYCSSVLRKLVDSISPNITSILVCGKQITVGVFGHEEVVIDKPLTPKEVEEMIYSKCQAHDIYQAVLQQEIVLYVGRLIATAPHLFHGILKIRIGWVLQAMILHMKFLSSSPPPLESLSPSELRKVLYRVLTLSDNGSNTRLSIHQRRQIEGALCRVPKNFYDRVWDIMTRTSEGIIVEGHHLPQQPTLTEMTVYDLKFATEVEMFLSRVALPEYRQILVELIMVVYLILERNPELSFNATIDMNKLVEEAFILFQRDNGGDHEGDMTQFFDSPTTITASYLARAVMTHLLRCSPGQTYSQDLCLLQ
;
A
#
# COMPACT_ATOMS: atom_id res chain seq x y z
N MET A 1 12.14 64.41 20.51
CA MET A 1 11.68 65.58 19.72
C MET A 1 12.03 65.30 18.29
N ASP A 2 10.97 65.20 17.47
CA ASP A 2 10.84 65.53 16.05
C ASP A 2 11.92 65.08 15.05
N SER A 3 11.65 64.61 13.84
CA SER A 3 10.44 64.25 13.11
C SER A 3 10.96 63.70 11.76
N ILE A 4 10.53 62.50 11.39
CA ILE A 4 9.94 62.14 10.09
C ILE A 4 10.64 62.70 8.80
N ARG A 5 11.24 61.84 7.95
CA ARG A 5 10.67 61.30 6.66
C ARG A 5 11.72 60.78 5.65
N ARG A 6 11.41 59.60 5.09
CA ARG A 6 11.60 59.09 3.70
C ARG A 6 12.99 58.79 3.11
N ILE A 7 13.25 57.47 3.04
CA ILE A 7 13.45 56.62 1.85
C ILE A 7 14.32 57.19 0.71
N SER A 8 15.51 56.59 0.55
CA SER A 8 16.35 56.65 -0.65
C SER A 8 16.55 55.27 -1.28
N LYS A 9 16.57 55.29 -2.61
CA LYS A 9 16.70 54.21 -3.59
C LYS A 9 18.14 53.64 -3.72
N VAL A 10 18.19 52.34 -4.06
CA VAL A 10 19.00 51.71 -5.14
C VAL A 10 20.51 51.45 -4.93
N LYS A 11 20.94 50.19 -5.16
CA LYS A 11 21.84 49.66 -6.25
C LYS A 11 22.74 48.51 -5.78
N ARG A 12 22.78 47.42 -6.57
CA ARG A 12 23.99 46.74 -7.12
C ARG A 12 23.52 45.59 -8.02
N ARG A 13 23.70 45.72 -9.34
CA ARG A 13 24.86 45.33 -10.19
C ARG A 13 24.89 43.82 -10.45
N VAL A 14 24.69 43.42 -11.71
CA VAL A 14 25.66 42.63 -12.52
C VAL A 14 25.41 42.97 -14.00
N SER A 15 26.50 43.15 -14.74
CA SER A 15 26.57 43.30 -16.20
C SER A 15 27.70 42.42 -16.72
N LEU A 16 27.55 41.94 -17.96
CA LEU A 16 28.52 41.82 -19.08
C LEU A 16 28.33 40.47 -19.83
N LEU A 17 27.79 40.50 -21.06
CA LEU A 17 28.42 40.43 -22.41
C LEU A 17 28.55 38.97 -22.90
N GLU A 18 28.38 38.53 -24.15
CA GLU A 18 28.09 39.09 -25.50
C GLU A 18 27.70 37.90 -26.43
N GLY A 19 27.05 38.16 -27.59
CA GLY A 19 26.46 37.17 -28.55
C GLY A 19 27.46 36.48 -29.51
N PRO A 20 27.17 36.21 -30.82
CA PRO A 20 25.92 36.36 -31.61
C PRO A 20 25.60 35.16 -32.57
N GLY A 21 24.50 35.21 -33.34
CA GLY A 21 24.31 34.31 -34.51
C GLY A 21 22.89 34.25 -35.12
N SER A 22 22.67 35.07 -36.16
CA SER A 22 21.49 35.20 -37.04
C SER A 22 21.25 33.97 -37.97
N LEU A 23 20.04 33.64 -38.45
CA LEU A 23 19.45 34.12 -39.73
C LEU A 23 18.15 33.35 -40.13
N PHE A 24 17.31 34.03 -40.92
CA PHE A 24 16.27 33.58 -41.90
C PHE A 24 14.79 33.27 -41.51
N HIS A 25 13.92 34.12 -42.10
CA HIS A 25 12.48 33.99 -42.44
C HIS A 25 12.23 32.92 -43.55
N PRO A 26 10.99 32.43 -43.87
CA PRO A 26 9.76 33.24 -44.09
C PRO A 26 8.36 32.63 -43.80
N GLN A 27 7.38 33.55 -43.71
CA GLN A 27 5.96 33.56 -44.16
C GLN A 27 5.09 32.28 -44.21
N GLY A 28 3.86 32.38 -43.69
CA GLY A 28 2.69 31.67 -44.25
C GLY A 28 1.56 31.27 -43.29
N GLN A 29 0.67 32.23 -42.98
CA GLN A 29 -0.78 32.12 -42.68
C GLN A 29 -1.35 30.92 -41.89
N GLY A 30 -1.97 31.23 -40.75
CA GLY A 30 -2.85 30.33 -40.00
C GLY A 30 -3.33 30.93 -38.68
N SER A 31 -3.98 32.10 -38.71
CA SER A 31 -4.53 32.75 -37.51
C SER A 31 -5.75 31.98 -36.98
N PRO A 32 -5.85 31.67 -35.68
CA PRO A 32 -7.01 31.03 -35.07
C PRO A 32 -8.11 32.07 -34.77
N PRO A 33 -9.41 31.73 -34.91
CA PRO A 33 -10.48 32.67 -34.59
C PRO A 33 -10.83 32.65 -33.09
N ALA A 34 -11.09 33.87 -32.58
CA ALA A 34 -12.06 34.19 -31.54
C ALA A 34 -11.74 33.93 -30.05
N VAL A 35 -10.70 34.57 -29.50
CA VAL A 35 -10.71 35.02 -28.07
C VAL A 35 -10.14 36.45 -27.87
N ILE A 36 -9.49 37.06 -28.87
CA ILE A 36 -8.83 38.38 -28.72
C ILE A 36 -9.66 39.57 -29.25
N GLN A 37 -10.84 39.34 -29.84
CA GLN A 37 -11.72 40.43 -30.30
C GLN A 37 -12.74 40.94 -29.25
N TYR A 38 -12.80 40.34 -28.05
CA TYR A 38 -13.69 40.83 -26.99
C TYR A 38 -13.08 41.96 -26.14
N ARG A 39 -11.77 42.24 -26.26
CA ARG A 39 -11.10 43.29 -25.48
C ARG A 39 -10.87 44.61 -26.22
N SER A 40 -11.22 44.72 -27.50
CA SER A 40 -11.08 45.97 -28.28
C SER A 40 -12.41 46.63 -28.68
N ARG A 41 -13.56 46.13 -28.21
CA ARG A 41 -14.89 46.78 -28.38
C ARG A 41 -15.54 47.27 -27.09
N LEU A 42 -14.83 47.26 -25.96
CA LEU A 42 -15.31 47.79 -24.67
C LEU A 42 -14.97 49.27 -24.44
N ALA A 43 -14.39 49.95 -25.44
CA ALA A 43 -14.06 51.38 -25.34
C ALA A 43 -15.16 52.31 -25.90
N SER A 44 -16.34 51.78 -26.28
CA SER A 44 -17.45 52.58 -26.83
C SER A 44 -18.84 52.03 -26.46
N LEU A 45 -18.98 51.42 -25.28
CA LEU A 45 -20.29 50.97 -24.75
C LEU A 45 -20.70 51.90 -23.61
N THR A 46 -21.93 52.41 -23.67
CA THR A 46 -22.50 53.21 -22.57
C THR A 46 -22.77 52.29 -21.36
N GLU A 47 -22.85 52.82 -20.13
CA GLU A 47 -23.17 52.01 -18.93
C GLU A 47 -24.45 51.17 -19.13
N PHE A 48 -25.41 51.69 -19.90
CA PHE A 48 -26.64 51.01 -20.28
C PHE A 48 -26.42 49.77 -21.18
N ASP A 49 -25.49 49.84 -22.15
CA ASP A 49 -25.16 48.71 -23.01
C ASP A 49 -24.43 47.60 -22.23
N VAL A 50 -23.62 47.97 -21.23
CA VAL A 50 -22.94 47.02 -20.33
C VAL A 50 -23.95 46.33 -19.39
N GLU A 51 -24.96 47.05 -18.90
CA GLU A 51 -26.06 46.46 -18.13
C GLU A 51 -26.92 45.54 -19.00
N GLN A 52 -27.26 45.93 -20.23
CA GLN A 52 -28.01 45.07 -21.15
C GLN A 52 -27.24 43.80 -21.53
N VAL A 53 -25.93 43.87 -21.74
CA VAL A 53 -25.09 42.69 -22.00
C VAL A 53 -24.98 41.79 -20.76
N LYS A 54 -24.90 42.35 -19.56
CA LYS A 54 -24.93 41.58 -18.30
C LYS A 54 -26.29 40.90 -18.08
N ILE A 55 -27.40 41.60 -18.36
CA ILE A 55 -28.76 41.07 -18.26
C ILE A 55 -29.01 39.98 -19.32
N ALA A 56 -28.54 40.16 -20.55
CA ALA A 56 -28.63 39.16 -21.61
C ALA A 56 -27.81 37.90 -21.28
N ASN A 57 -26.56 38.07 -20.84
CA ASN A 57 -25.72 36.94 -20.38
C ASN A 57 -26.33 36.22 -19.18
N TYR A 58 -26.99 36.93 -18.27
CA TYR A 58 -27.70 36.34 -17.14
C TYR A 58 -28.93 35.54 -17.60
N ALA A 59 -29.76 36.11 -18.46
CA ALA A 59 -30.94 35.43 -19.00
C ALA A 59 -30.58 34.18 -19.81
N ASP A 60 -29.51 34.24 -20.61
CA ASP A 60 -29.00 33.10 -21.38
C ASP A 60 -28.45 32.00 -20.45
N THR A 61 -27.72 32.38 -19.40
CA THR A 61 -27.22 31.45 -18.37
C THR A 61 -28.36 30.73 -17.66
N VAL A 62 -29.40 31.47 -17.23
CA VAL A 62 -30.61 30.90 -16.61
C VAL A 62 -31.32 29.95 -17.56
N LYS A 63 -31.45 30.33 -18.85
CA LYS A 63 -32.08 29.47 -19.87
C LYS A 63 -31.33 28.15 -20.07
N GLN A 64 -29.99 28.21 -20.12
CA GLN A 64 -29.17 27.00 -20.24
C GLN A 64 -29.29 26.10 -19.00
N LEU A 65 -29.22 26.68 -17.80
CA LEU A 65 -29.41 25.93 -16.56
C LEU A 65 -30.81 25.31 -16.49
N ASP A 66 -31.85 26.00 -16.95
CA ASP A 66 -33.22 25.48 -16.99
C ASP A 66 -33.37 24.29 -17.95
N ALA A 67 -32.59 24.25 -19.04
CA ALA A 67 -32.50 23.07 -19.90
C ALA A 67 -31.88 21.89 -19.15
N TYR A 68 -30.75 22.10 -18.47
CA TYR A 68 -30.12 21.08 -17.61
C TYR A 68 -31.01 20.64 -16.46
N TYR A 69 -31.77 21.55 -15.86
CA TYR A 69 -32.75 21.24 -14.83
C TYR A 69 -33.84 20.32 -15.34
N GLY A 70 -34.40 20.62 -16.51
CA GLY A 70 -35.34 19.73 -17.18
C GLY A 70 -34.73 18.36 -17.49
N GLN A 71 -33.47 18.32 -17.92
CA GLN A 71 -32.75 17.08 -18.20
C GLN A 71 -32.51 16.24 -16.93
N VAL A 72 -31.95 16.83 -15.86
CA VAL A 72 -31.71 16.18 -14.56
C VAL A 72 -33.02 15.68 -13.96
N LYS A 73 -34.10 16.46 -14.06
CA LYS A 73 -35.43 16.03 -13.63
C LYS A 73 -35.88 14.75 -14.33
N ARG A 74 -35.82 14.74 -15.66
CA ARG A 74 -36.31 13.62 -16.47
C ARG A 74 -35.43 12.38 -16.40
N GLN A 75 -34.11 12.55 -16.46
CA GLN A 75 -33.14 11.46 -16.65
C GLN A 75 -32.56 10.93 -15.33
N ILE A 76 -32.55 11.73 -14.26
CA ILE A 76 -31.96 11.35 -12.96
C ILE A 76 -33.03 11.33 -11.87
N LEU A 77 -33.61 12.48 -11.52
CA LEU A 77 -34.48 12.62 -10.34
C LEU A 77 -35.78 11.81 -10.41
N ASN A 78 -36.30 11.56 -11.61
CA ASN A 78 -37.46 10.67 -11.80
C ASN A 78 -37.23 9.25 -11.28
N HIS A 79 -35.98 8.83 -11.13
CA HIS A 79 -35.60 7.50 -10.64
C HIS A 79 -35.10 7.53 -9.19
N GLN A 80 -35.23 8.67 -8.49
CA GLN A 80 -34.92 8.77 -7.07
C GLN A 80 -36.04 8.16 -6.24
N SER A 81 -35.70 7.22 -5.35
CA SER A 81 -36.66 6.68 -4.38
C SER A 81 -37.27 7.77 -3.51
N SER A 82 -38.60 7.79 -3.44
CA SER A 82 -39.35 8.77 -2.64
C SER A 82 -39.24 8.52 -1.13
N THR A 83 -38.86 7.31 -0.72
CA THR A 83 -38.69 6.94 0.70
C THR A 83 -37.23 7.07 1.13
N THR A 84 -36.32 6.38 0.46
CA THR A 84 -34.90 6.31 0.85
C THR A 84 -34.05 7.41 0.23
N GLY A 85 -34.45 7.96 -0.92
CA GLY A 85 -33.61 8.86 -1.71
C GLY A 85 -32.52 8.18 -2.54
N LEU A 86 -32.43 6.85 -2.52
CA LEU A 86 -31.46 6.07 -3.29
C LEU A 86 -31.84 5.98 -4.78
N PHE A 87 -30.88 5.58 -5.60
CA PHE A 87 -31.04 5.34 -7.03
C PHE A 87 -30.65 3.91 -7.41
N PRO A 88 -31.31 3.32 -8.42
CA PRO A 88 -30.86 2.08 -9.03
C PRO A 88 -29.61 2.28 -9.91
N GLN A 89 -29.03 1.20 -10.41
CA GLN A 89 -27.97 1.27 -11.42
C GLN A 89 -28.54 1.61 -12.82
N MET A 90 -29.67 0.99 -13.15
CA MET A 90 -30.39 1.15 -14.41
C MET A 90 -31.78 1.74 -14.14
N SER A 91 -32.28 2.59 -15.03
CA SER A 91 -33.55 3.29 -14.79
C SER A 91 -34.79 2.39 -14.79
N ARG A 92 -34.72 1.17 -15.34
CA ARG A 92 -35.80 0.17 -15.29
C ARG A 92 -35.79 -0.68 -14.02
N GLU A 93 -34.75 -0.60 -13.20
CA GLU A 93 -34.68 -1.35 -11.96
C GLU A 93 -35.53 -0.66 -10.88
N GLU A 94 -36.51 -1.39 -10.34
CA GLU A 94 -37.49 -0.87 -9.40
C GLU A 94 -37.25 -1.36 -7.96
N THR A 95 -36.41 -2.37 -7.78
CA THR A 95 -36.25 -3.06 -6.49
C THR A 95 -34.89 -2.85 -5.85
N VAL A 96 -33.81 -2.75 -6.64
CA VAL A 96 -32.44 -2.69 -6.13
C VAL A 96 -31.82 -1.32 -6.32
N ALA A 97 -31.40 -0.71 -5.22
CA ALA A 97 -30.54 0.47 -5.19
C ALA A 97 -29.05 0.07 -5.19
N SER A 98 -28.23 0.85 -5.90
CA SER A 98 -26.76 0.77 -5.84
C SER A 98 -26.21 2.01 -5.16
N ILE A 99 -25.36 1.83 -4.13
CA ILE A 99 -24.80 2.95 -3.38
C ILE A 99 -23.83 3.78 -4.25
N ARG A 100 -23.01 3.15 -5.08
CA ARG A 100 -22.08 3.85 -5.99
C ARG A 100 -22.84 4.77 -6.94
N ASP A 101 -23.84 4.21 -7.63
CA ASP A 101 -24.66 4.93 -8.60
C ASP A 101 -25.48 6.03 -7.91
N SER A 102 -25.99 5.76 -6.70
CA SER A 102 -26.67 6.75 -5.85
C SER A 102 -25.77 7.95 -5.54
N VAL A 103 -24.49 7.73 -5.18
CA VAL A 103 -23.54 8.82 -4.94
C VAL A 103 -23.32 9.63 -6.22
N TYR A 104 -23.06 9.01 -7.37
CA TYR A 104 -22.86 9.76 -8.62
C TYR A 104 -24.11 10.55 -9.04
N CYS A 105 -25.31 9.97 -8.89
CA CYS A 105 -26.57 10.68 -9.12
C CYS A 105 -26.71 11.89 -8.19
N ALA A 106 -26.45 11.73 -6.90
CA ALA A 106 -26.46 12.82 -5.94
C ALA A 106 -25.44 13.91 -6.27
N VAL A 107 -24.24 13.55 -6.74
CA VAL A 107 -23.20 14.50 -7.15
C VAL A 107 -23.63 15.25 -8.41
N SER A 108 -24.30 14.61 -9.36
CA SER A 108 -24.83 15.29 -10.56
C SER A 108 -25.92 16.32 -10.21
N VAL A 109 -26.86 15.93 -9.35
CA VAL A 109 -27.89 16.84 -8.82
C VAL A 109 -27.25 17.99 -8.02
N TRP A 110 -26.26 17.68 -7.17
CA TRP A 110 -25.50 18.66 -6.40
C TRP A 110 -24.68 19.61 -7.29
N SER A 111 -24.15 19.12 -8.41
CA SER A 111 -23.41 19.93 -9.38
C SER A 111 -24.31 21.01 -10.00
N LEU A 112 -25.54 20.64 -10.36
CA LEU A 112 -26.52 21.60 -10.84
C LEU A 112 -26.99 22.56 -9.73
N TYR A 113 -27.15 22.07 -8.49
CA TYR A 113 -27.39 22.92 -7.32
C TYR A 113 -26.31 23.99 -7.16
N GLN A 114 -25.02 23.61 -7.27
CA GLN A 114 -23.91 24.54 -7.15
C GLN A 114 -23.92 25.60 -8.26
N ALA A 115 -24.31 25.21 -9.48
CA ALA A 115 -24.48 26.14 -10.58
C ALA A 115 -25.63 27.14 -10.33
N TYR A 116 -26.79 26.68 -9.84
CA TYR A 116 -27.90 27.57 -9.46
C TYR A 116 -27.60 28.44 -8.24
N LYS A 117 -26.79 27.96 -7.28
CA LYS A 117 -26.42 28.72 -6.07
C LYS A 117 -25.69 30.03 -6.38
N ARG A 118 -25.12 30.17 -7.59
CA ARG A 118 -24.51 31.41 -8.09
C ARG A 118 -25.52 32.48 -8.47
N ILE A 119 -26.78 32.10 -8.64
CA ILE A 119 -27.86 32.92 -9.18
C ILE A 119 -28.75 33.35 -8.02
N ASP A 120 -29.06 34.64 -7.94
CA ASP A 120 -29.84 35.20 -6.83
C ASP A 120 -31.34 34.81 -6.86
N ASP A 121 -31.99 34.77 -8.03
CA ASP A 121 -33.40 34.34 -8.19
C ASP A 121 -33.48 33.06 -9.04
N ASP A 122 -33.39 31.92 -8.37
CA ASP A 122 -33.49 30.58 -8.95
C ASP A 122 -34.90 29.98 -8.84
N ARG A 123 -35.86 30.75 -8.31
CA ARG A 123 -37.24 30.29 -8.00
C ARG A 123 -37.30 29.03 -7.12
N GLY A 124 -36.31 28.84 -6.23
CA GLY A 124 -36.26 27.72 -5.29
C GLY A 124 -35.68 26.41 -5.85
N LYS A 125 -35.20 26.40 -7.10
CA LYS A 125 -34.63 25.20 -7.74
C LYS A 125 -33.38 24.69 -7.04
N ALA A 126 -32.49 25.57 -6.57
CA ALA A 126 -31.30 25.18 -5.81
C ALA A 126 -31.72 24.52 -4.49
N TYR A 127 -32.72 25.05 -3.78
CA TYR A 127 -33.20 24.41 -2.56
C TYR A 127 -33.70 22.98 -2.82
N GLU A 128 -34.52 22.80 -3.85
CA GLU A 128 -35.03 21.49 -4.25
C GLU A 128 -33.91 20.48 -4.61
N LEU A 129 -32.97 20.90 -5.47
CA LEU A 129 -31.83 20.07 -5.87
C LEU A 129 -30.93 19.73 -4.66
N GLY A 130 -30.66 20.71 -3.80
CA GLY A 130 -29.88 20.53 -2.58
C GLY A 130 -30.53 19.53 -1.63
N GLN A 131 -31.85 19.64 -1.39
CA GLN A 131 -32.58 18.70 -0.54
C GLN A 131 -32.65 17.29 -1.14
N SER A 132 -32.76 17.16 -2.47
CA SER A 132 -32.68 15.86 -3.15
C SER A 132 -31.33 15.17 -2.94
N ALA A 133 -30.22 15.92 -3.08
CA ALA A 133 -28.88 15.40 -2.83
C ALA A 133 -28.69 15.00 -1.35
N VAL A 134 -29.13 15.85 -0.41
CA VAL A 134 -29.11 15.56 1.04
C VAL A 134 -29.91 14.30 1.35
N LYS A 135 -31.11 14.15 0.77
CA LYS A 135 -31.95 12.97 0.98
C LYS A 135 -31.26 11.69 0.54
N CYS A 136 -30.61 11.69 -0.62
CA CYS A 136 -29.85 10.54 -1.11
C CYS A 136 -28.70 10.16 -0.15
N MET A 137 -27.84 11.13 0.20
CA MET A 137 -26.69 10.88 1.08
C MET A 137 -27.13 10.41 2.47
N ARG A 138 -28.23 10.96 3.01
CA ARG A 138 -28.82 10.49 4.27
C ARG A 138 -29.43 9.11 4.14
N GLY A 139 -30.05 8.78 3.01
CA GLY A 139 -30.55 7.44 2.71
C GLY A 139 -29.46 6.38 2.80
N ILE A 140 -28.31 6.65 2.18
CA ILE A 140 -27.11 5.79 2.25
C ILE A 140 -26.68 5.62 3.72
N LEU A 141 -26.54 6.72 4.45
CA LEU A 141 -26.16 6.72 5.86
C LEU A 141 -27.10 5.84 6.70
N PHE A 142 -28.41 6.01 6.55
CA PHE A 142 -29.40 5.22 7.29
C PHE A 142 -29.34 3.73 6.95
N CYS A 143 -29.14 3.37 5.69
CA CYS A 143 -28.99 1.97 5.29
C CYS A 143 -27.78 1.31 5.99
N TRP A 144 -26.64 1.98 6.04
CA TRP A 144 -25.46 1.46 6.72
C TRP A 144 -25.54 1.54 8.25
N MET A 145 -26.20 2.54 8.83
CA MET A 145 -26.40 2.62 10.29
C MET A 145 -27.20 1.43 10.83
N ARG A 146 -28.11 0.87 10.02
CA ARG A 146 -28.83 -0.37 10.38
C ARG A 146 -27.93 -1.61 10.42
N GLN A 147 -26.73 -1.54 9.82
CA GLN A 147 -25.72 -2.60 9.80
C GLN A 147 -24.57 -2.34 10.81
N ALA A 148 -24.71 -1.34 11.69
CA ALA A 148 -23.61 -0.87 12.53
C ALA A 148 -23.05 -1.96 13.47
N GLU A 149 -23.90 -2.66 14.20
CA GLU A 149 -23.50 -3.65 15.21
C GLU A 149 -23.06 -4.98 14.58
N GLU A 150 -23.88 -5.54 13.69
CA GLU A 150 -23.65 -6.88 13.13
C GLU A 150 -22.52 -6.93 12.08
N LYS A 151 -22.26 -5.81 11.39
CA LYS A 151 -21.25 -5.74 10.33
C LYS A 151 -20.12 -4.77 10.68
N LEU A 152 -20.39 -3.48 10.77
CA LEU A 152 -19.33 -2.45 10.93
C LEU A 152 -18.48 -2.67 12.18
N GLU A 153 -19.09 -3.00 13.33
CA GLU A 153 -18.36 -3.29 14.56
C GLU A 153 -17.48 -4.54 14.42
N MET A 154 -18.06 -5.64 13.90
CA MET A 154 -17.36 -6.92 13.70
C MET A 154 -16.21 -6.79 12.69
N TYR A 155 -16.40 -5.99 11.64
CA TYR A 155 -15.42 -5.75 10.59
C TYR A 155 -14.11 -5.16 11.09
N LYS A 156 -14.16 -4.34 12.14
CA LYS A 156 -12.96 -3.71 12.73
C LYS A 156 -11.94 -4.74 13.21
N THR A 157 -12.41 -5.93 13.58
CA THR A 157 -11.62 -7.07 14.04
C THR A 157 -11.39 -8.08 12.91
N ASN A 158 -12.45 -8.41 12.14
CA ASN A 158 -12.39 -9.39 11.06
C ASN A 158 -12.78 -8.77 9.70
N GLN A 159 -11.76 -8.50 8.88
CA GLN A 159 -11.88 -7.74 7.64
C GLN A 159 -12.19 -8.68 6.46
N CYS A 160 -13.36 -9.31 6.50
CA CYS A 160 -13.81 -10.27 5.50
C CYS A 160 -15.15 -9.85 4.87
N PRO A 161 -15.56 -10.50 3.76
CA PRO A 161 -16.85 -10.21 3.13
C PRO A 161 -18.04 -10.34 4.08
N GLU A 162 -18.11 -11.36 4.93
CA GLU A 162 -19.24 -11.58 5.86
C GLU A 162 -19.63 -10.33 6.68
N PHE A 163 -18.63 -9.65 7.25
CA PHE A 163 -18.83 -8.45 8.07
C PHE A 163 -18.76 -7.13 7.27
N ALA A 164 -18.63 -7.19 5.95
CA ALA A 164 -18.56 -6.00 5.12
C ALA A 164 -19.93 -5.30 5.01
N LEU A 165 -19.91 -3.97 4.93
CA LEU A 165 -21.11 -3.17 4.63
C LEU A 165 -21.61 -3.51 3.23
N HIS A 166 -22.93 -3.58 3.06
CA HIS A 166 -23.51 -3.85 1.75
C HIS A 166 -23.37 -2.65 0.81
N SER A 167 -23.13 -2.90 -0.47
CA SER A 167 -23.09 -1.86 -1.51
C SER A 167 -24.40 -1.75 -2.31
N LYS A 168 -25.36 -2.65 -2.07
CA LYS A 168 -26.71 -2.63 -2.65
C LYS A 168 -27.79 -2.90 -1.59
N PHE A 169 -28.94 -2.25 -1.76
CA PHE A 169 -30.07 -2.30 -0.83
C PHE A 169 -31.39 -2.33 -1.58
N HIS A 170 -32.47 -2.67 -0.90
CA HIS A 170 -33.80 -2.50 -1.46
C HIS A 170 -34.13 -1.00 -1.64
N LEU A 171 -34.54 -0.62 -2.85
CA LEU A 171 -34.73 0.78 -3.29
C LEU A 171 -35.75 1.54 -2.42
N GLU A 172 -36.89 0.92 -2.09
CA GLU A 172 -37.93 1.57 -1.29
C GLU A 172 -37.78 1.41 0.23
N THR A 173 -37.29 0.27 0.73
CA THR A 173 -37.27 -0.01 2.18
C THR A 173 -35.91 0.26 2.83
N GLY A 174 -34.84 0.38 2.03
CA GLY A 174 -33.46 0.50 2.52
C GLY A 174 -33.02 -0.71 3.36
N GLN A 175 -33.70 -1.86 3.20
CA GLN A 175 -33.31 -3.10 3.86
C GLN A 175 -32.19 -3.81 3.07
N PRO A 176 -31.36 -4.62 3.74
CA PRO A 176 -30.48 -5.56 3.05
C PRO A 176 -31.28 -6.43 2.08
N LEU A 177 -30.70 -6.76 0.94
CA LEU A 177 -31.30 -7.68 -0.02
C LEU A 177 -31.46 -9.07 0.61
N THR A 178 -32.44 -9.85 0.16
CA THR A 178 -32.68 -11.23 0.62
C THR A 178 -31.47 -12.11 0.29
N SER A 179 -31.24 -13.18 1.07
CA SER A 179 -30.05 -14.06 0.97
C SER A 179 -29.74 -14.48 -0.47
N ASN A 180 -30.76 -14.86 -1.24
CA ASN A 180 -30.58 -15.34 -2.61
C ASN A 180 -30.05 -14.28 -3.58
N ILE A 181 -30.29 -12.98 -3.34
CA ILE A 181 -29.78 -11.86 -4.17
C ILE A 181 -28.53 -11.26 -3.53
N ALA A 182 -28.39 -11.37 -2.21
CA ALA A 182 -27.25 -10.87 -1.45
C ALA A 182 -25.97 -11.68 -1.68
N GLU A 183 -26.10 -12.98 -1.99
CA GLU A 183 -24.98 -13.86 -2.36
C GLU A 183 -24.47 -13.63 -3.79
N ASP A 184 -25.24 -12.92 -4.62
CA ASP A 184 -24.96 -12.75 -6.06
C ASP A 184 -23.91 -11.66 -6.37
N TYR A 185 -23.45 -10.87 -5.38
CA TYR A 185 -22.48 -9.80 -5.64
C TYR A 185 -21.39 -9.65 -4.56
N GLY A 186 -20.20 -9.25 -5.01
CA GLY A 186 -19.05 -8.96 -4.16
C GLY A 186 -19.22 -7.66 -3.38
N HIS A 187 -19.94 -7.71 -2.25
CA HIS A 187 -20.34 -6.52 -1.49
C HIS A 187 -19.22 -5.85 -0.69
N LEU A 188 -18.12 -6.55 -0.39
CA LEU A 188 -16.92 -5.92 0.19
C LEU A 188 -16.26 -5.01 -0.86
N GLN A 189 -16.64 -3.73 -0.83
CA GLN A 189 -16.18 -2.68 -1.76
C GLN A 189 -15.73 -1.46 -0.97
N LEU A 190 -14.42 -1.36 -0.75
CA LEU A 190 -13.85 -0.26 0.04
C LEU A 190 -13.93 1.08 -0.69
N ASP A 191 -13.91 1.04 -2.02
CA ASP A 191 -14.02 2.21 -2.89
C ASP A 191 -15.38 2.91 -2.77
N VAL A 192 -16.48 2.17 -2.59
CA VAL A 192 -17.84 2.73 -2.41
C VAL A 192 -17.94 3.55 -1.12
N VAL A 193 -17.49 2.99 0.01
CA VAL A 193 -17.48 3.70 1.30
C VAL A 193 -16.58 4.93 1.22
N SER A 194 -15.43 4.78 0.55
CA SER A 194 -14.48 5.88 0.34
C SER A 194 -15.05 7.01 -0.52
N LEU A 195 -15.76 6.67 -1.60
CA LEU A 195 -16.45 7.62 -2.48
C LEU A 195 -17.52 8.41 -1.71
N TYR A 196 -18.30 7.72 -0.88
CA TYR A 196 -19.29 8.35 -0.01
C TYR A 196 -18.63 9.35 0.95
N LEU A 197 -17.58 8.95 1.67
CA LEU A 197 -16.87 9.84 2.61
C LEU A 197 -16.26 11.06 1.90
N LEU A 198 -15.71 10.87 0.69
CA LEU A 198 -15.16 11.96 -0.09
C LEU A 198 -16.24 13.00 -0.45
N PHE A 199 -17.37 12.57 -1.03
CA PHE A 199 -18.42 13.48 -1.43
C PHE A 199 -19.24 14.03 -0.26
N LEU A 200 -19.36 13.28 0.84
CA LEU A 200 -19.91 13.79 2.11
C LEU A 200 -19.17 15.05 2.54
N VAL A 201 -17.83 15.02 2.52
CA VAL A 201 -17.00 16.19 2.86
C VAL A 201 -17.22 17.32 1.85
N GLN A 202 -17.21 17.04 0.55
CA GLN A 202 -17.40 18.08 -0.48
C GLN A 202 -18.75 18.79 -0.32
N MET A 203 -19.83 18.03 -0.12
CA MET A 203 -21.18 18.56 0.03
C MET A 203 -21.33 19.36 1.32
N ILE A 204 -20.82 18.86 2.46
CA ILE A 204 -20.84 19.62 3.74
C ILE A 204 -20.05 20.93 3.59
N MET A 205 -18.89 20.88 2.93
CA MET A 205 -18.06 22.06 2.66
C MET A 205 -18.68 23.04 1.65
N SER A 206 -19.67 22.62 0.87
CA SER A 206 -20.48 23.50 0.03
C SER A 206 -21.63 24.19 0.79
N GLY A 207 -21.85 23.81 2.06
CA GLY A 207 -22.89 24.36 2.93
C GLY A 207 -24.13 23.47 3.09
N LEU A 208 -24.16 22.27 2.51
CA LEU A 208 -25.26 21.32 2.73
C LEU A 208 -25.14 20.69 4.12
N GLN A 209 -26.27 20.56 4.81
CA GLN A 209 -26.34 19.88 6.11
C GLN A 209 -26.79 18.44 5.88
N ILE A 210 -25.88 17.48 6.04
CA ILE A 210 -26.16 16.05 5.82
C ILE A 210 -26.21 15.29 7.15
N ILE A 211 -25.35 15.65 8.12
CA ILE A 211 -25.25 15.01 9.43
C ILE A 211 -25.94 15.89 10.48
N TYR A 212 -26.75 15.30 11.35
CA TYR A 212 -27.62 16.00 12.31
C TYR A 212 -27.42 15.59 13.76
N THR A 213 -26.87 14.40 14.04
CA THR A 213 -26.71 13.92 15.42
C THR A 213 -25.30 13.44 15.73
N MET A 214 -24.94 13.40 17.01
CA MET A 214 -23.64 12.87 17.44
C MET A 214 -23.50 11.36 17.22
N ASP A 215 -24.60 10.60 17.22
CA ASP A 215 -24.57 9.18 16.84
C ASP A 215 -24.18 9.01 15.36
N GLU A 216 -24.70 9.87 14.48
CA GLU A 216 -24.30 9.90 13.07
C GLU A 216 -22.82 10.31 12.92
N VAL A 217 -22.31 11.22 13.75
CA VAL A 217 -20.86 11.56 13.81
C VAL A 217 -20.03 10.35 14.23
N SER A 218 -20.41 9.67 15.30
CA SER A 218 -19.74 8.44 15.75
C SER A 218 -19.77 7.34 14.69
N PHE A 219 -20.89 7.22 13.96
CA PHE A 219 -21.01 6.27 12.85
C PHE A 219 -20.02 6.59 11.72
N VAL A 220 -19.96 7.84 11.27
CA VAL A 220 -19.00 8.28 10.23
C VAL A 220 -17.55 8.10 10.70
N GLN A 221 -17.26 8.33 11.98
CA GLN A 221 -15.95 8.03 12.56
C GLN A 221 -15.61 6.53 12.51
N ASN A 222 -16.59 5.63 12.62
CA ASN A 222 -16.36 4.19 12.44
C ASN A 222 -16.22 3.80 10.95
N LEU A 223 -16.86 4.51 10.02
CA LEU A 223 -16.58 4.34 8.59
C LEU A 223 -15.12 4.70 8.23
N VAL A 224 -14.51 5.65 8.96
CA VAL A 224 -13.07 5.91 8.83
C VAL A 224 -12.27 4.67 9.22
N TYR A 225 -12.58 4.02 10.35
CA TYR A 225 -11.89 2.79 10.78
C TYR A 225 -12.09 1.61 9.82
N TYR A 226 -13.21 1.60 9.09
CA TYR A 226 -13.53 0.63 8.04
C TYR A 226 -12.56 0.74 6.86
N VAL A 227 -12.33 1.96 6.34
CA VAL A 227 -11.45 2.18 5.17
C VAL A 227 -9.97 2.40 5.52
N GLU A 228 -9.64 2.69 6.78
CA GLU A 228 -8.29 3.00 7.27
C GLU A 228 -7.24 1.93 6.90
N ARG A 229 -7.65 0.65 6.83
CA ARG A 229 -6.75 -0.49 6.58
C ARG A 229 -6.83 -1.04 5.15
N ALA A 230 -7.35 -0.26 4.19
CA ALA A 230 -7.47 -0.68 2.79
C ALA A 230 -6.16 -1.23 2.19
N TYR A 231 -5.00 -0.69 2.59
CA TYR A 231 -3.67 -1.15 2.16
C TYR A 231 -3.35 -2.64 2.40
N ARG A 232 -4.14 -3.33 3.24
CA ARG A 232 -3.96 -4.74 3.60
C ARG A 232 -5.27 -5.55 3.56
N THR A 233 -6.34 -4.99 3.00
CA THR A 233 -7.65 -5.63 2.97
C THR A 233 -8.04 -5.89 1.52
N PRO A 234 -7.96 -7.15 1.05
CA PRO A 234 -8.47 -7.53 -0.26
C PRO A 234 -9.97 -7.28 -0.35
N ASP A 235 -10.44 -6.75 -1.48
CA ASP A 235 -11.85 -6.44 -1.74
C ASP A 235 -12.27 -6.89 -3.16
N PHE A 236 -13.55 -6.72 -3.52
CA PHE A 236 -14.05 -7.09 -4.84
C PHE A 236 -13.84 -6.02 -5.92
N GLY A 237 -13.23 -4.89 -5.55
CA GLY A 237 -12.95 -3.76 -6.42
C GLY A 237 -14.21 -3.08 -6.98
N MET A 238 -13.98 -2.15 -7.92
CA MET A 238 -15.04 -1.35 -8.53
C MET A 238 -16.08 -2.19 -9.29
N TRP A 239 -15.66 -3.36 -9.79
CA TRP A 239 -16.44 -4.21 -10.68
C TRP A 239 -17.14 -5.36 -9.99
N GLU A 240 -17.09 -5.46 -8.65
CA GLU A 240 -17.78 -6.48 -7.84
C GLU A 240 -17.32 -7.94 -8.10
N ARG A 241 -16.12 -8.13 -8.69
CA ARG A 241 -15.63 -9.45 -9.13
C ARG A 241 -14.38 -9.95 -8.41
N GLY A 242 -13.65 -9.08 -7.70
CA GLY A 242 -12.39 -9.49 -7.07
C GLY A 242 -11.35 -9.75 -8.15
N SER A 243 -10.88 -10.98 -8.32
CA SER A 243 -9.92 -11.37 -9.36
C SER A 243 -10.48 -11.17 -10.78
N LYS A 244 -9.60 -11.08 -11.79
CA LYS A 244 -10.04 -11.09 -13.20
C LYS A 244 -10.74 -12.39 -13.61
N TYR A 245 -10.49 -13.47 -12.86
CA TYR A 245 -11.05 -14.79 -13.11
C TYR A 245 -12.48 -14.91 -12.62
N ASN A 246 -12.98 -13.92 -11.86
CA ASN A 246 -14.35 -13.91 -11.35
C ASN A 246 -14.67 -15.26 -10.68
N ASP A 247 -13.92 -15.59 -9.64
CA ASP A 247 -13.93 -16.86 -8.91
C ASP A 247 -14.18 -16.65 -7.39
N SER A 248 -14.82 -15.54 -7.04
CA SER A 248 -15.05 -15.07 -5.66
C SER A 248 -13.78 -14.70 -4.87
N THR A 249 -12.60 -14.65 -5.51
CA THR A 249 -11.35 -14.30 -4.83
C THR A 249 -11.18 -12.77 -4.74
N PRO A 250 -11.20 -12.14 -3.55
CA PRO A 250 -10.90 -10.72 -3.41
C PRO A 250 -9.40 -10.44 -3.59
N GLU A 251 -9.06 -9.25 -4.07
CA GLU A 251 -7.67 -8.83 -4.31
C GLU A 251 -7.38 -7.45 -3.71
N ILE A 252 -6.10 -7.12 -3.53
CA ILE A 252 -5.70 -5.76 -3.18
C ILE A 252 -5.75 -4.90 -4.44
N HIS A 253 -6.77 -4.05 -4.53
CA HIS A 253 -7.02 -3.13 -5.65
C HIS A 253 -6.38 -1.75 -5.42
N ALA A 254 -5.51 -1.33 -6.33
CA ALA A 254 -4.93 0.01 -6.32
C ALA A 254 -6.03 1.08 -6.43
N SER A 255 -7.11 0.83 -7.18
CA SER A 255 -8.23 1.77 -7.26
C SER A 255 -8.86 1.99 -5.88
N SER A 256 -9.16 0.91 -5.15
CA SER A 256 -9.78 0.97 -3.81
C SER A 256 -8.88 1.64 -2.77
N ILE A 257 -7.58 1.32 -2.75
CA ILE A 257 -6.63 1.96 -1.81
C ILE A 257 -6.49 3.45 -2.13
N GLY A 258 -6.41 3.82 -3.41
CA GLY A 258 -6.30 5.22 -3.80
C GLY A 258 -7.55 6.03 -3.45
N MET A 259 -8.75 5.45 -3.60
CA MET A 259 -9.99 6.07 -3.14
C MET A 259 -10.01 6.20 -1.61
N ALA A 260 -9.64 5.15 -0.86
CA ALA A 260 -9.57 5.19 0.60
C ALA A 260 -8.58 6.23 1.11
N LYS A 261 -7.37 6.28 0.55
CA LYS A 261 -6.38 7.33 0.82
C LYS A 261 -6.98 8.72 0.59
N SER A 262 -7.78 8.86 -0.46
CA SER A 262 -8.45 10.12 -0.80
C SER A 262 -9.59 10.49 0.17
N ALA A 263 -10.37 9.52 0.59
CA ALA A 263 -11.40 9.72 1.61
C ALA A 263 -10.79 10.17 2.95
N LEU A 264 -9.77 9.43 3.42
CA LEU A 264 -9.06 9.67 4.67
C LEU A 264 -8.43 11.07 4.70
N GLU A 265 -7.79 11.48 3.61
CA GLU A 265 -7.18 12.81 3.52
C GLU A 265 -8.23 13.94 3.48
N ALA A 266 -9.42 13.70 2.89
CA ALA A 266 -10.49 14.69 2.81
C ALA A 266 -11.20 14.90 4.14
N ILE A 267 -11.50 13.80 4.84
CA ILE A 267 -12.33 13.79 6.05
C ILE A 267 -11.55 14.16 7.33
N ASN A 268 -10.23 13.97 7.35
CA ASN A 268 -9.42 14.32 8.52
C ASN A 268 -9.59 15.80 8.91
N GLY A 269 -9.93 16.03 10.19
CA GLY A 269 -10.18 17.36 10.71
C GLY A 269 -11.44 18.03 10.16
N CYS A 270 -12.32 17.30 9.47
CA CYS A 270 -13.59 17.82 8.98
C CYS A 270 -14.62 17.86 10.10
N ASN A 271 -15.27 19.01 10.28
CA ASN A 271 -16.45 19.13 11.12
C ASN A 271 -17.69 18.70 10.35
N LEU A 272 -18.39 17.68 10.82
CA LEU A 272 -19.55 17.12 10.11
C LEU A 272 -20.81 17.98 10.17
N PHE A 273 -20.88 18.95 11.10
CA PHE A 273 -21.94 19.97 11.14
C PHE A 273 -21.60 21.22 10.32
N GLY A 274 -20.50 21.19 9.56
CA GLY A 274 -20.04 22.32 8.75
C GLY A 274 -19.49 23.46 9.60
N ASP A 275 -19.56 24.69 9.08
CA ASP A 275 -18.94 25.87 9.71
C ASP A 275 -19.54 26.26 11.06
N LYS A 276 -20.73 25.75 11.38
CA LYS A 276 -21.43 26.00 12.66
C LYS A 276 -21.20 24.92 13.71
N GLY A 277 -20.39 23.90 13.40
CA GLY A 277 -20.17 22.77 14.29
C GLY A 277 -19.19 23.05 15.43
N ALA A 278 -19.32 22.27 16.51
CA ALA A 278 -18.44 22.32 17.66
C ALA A 278 -17.25 21.35 17.53
N SER A 279 -16.20 21.52 18.34
CA SER A 279 -14.95 20.75 18.20
C SER A 279 -15.10 19.24 18.43
N TRP A 280 -16.11 18.81 19.17
CA TRP A 280 -16.41 17.38 19.39
C TRP A 280 -17.07 16.69 18.19
N SER A 281 -17.51 17.43 17.17
CA SER A 281 -18.08 16.88 15.91
C SER A 281 -17.06 16.74 14.77
N VAL A 282 -15.77 16.85 15.12
CA VAL A 282 -14.64 16.69 14.20
C VAL A 282 -14.27 15.21 14.06
N VAL A 283 -14.03 14.78 12.82
CA VAL A 283 -13.56 13.42 12.51
C VAL A 283 -12.03 13.37 12.50
N TYR A 284 -11.46 12.34 13.11
CA TYR A 284 -10.01 12.12 13.17
C TYR A 284 -9.60 10.90 12.35
N VAL A 285 -8.42 10.99 11.73
CA VAL A 285 -7.82 9.92 10.95
C VAL A 285 -6.44 9.60 11.50
N ASP A 286 -6.12 8.31 11.60
CA ASP A 286 -4.76 7.85 11.84
C ASP A 286 -3.88 8.17 10.62
N ILE A 287 -2.93 9.08 10.84
CA ILE A 287 -2.07 9.61 9.78
C ILE A 287 -1.03 8.57 9.34
N ASP A 288 -0.63 7.66 10.24
CA ASP A 288 0.26 6.56 9.91
C ASP A 288 -0.45 5.56 9.00
N ALA A 289 -1.73 5.28 9.25
CA ALA A 289 -2.53 4.46 8.34
C ALA A 289 -2.75 5.12 6.98
N HIS A 290 -3.04 6.42 6.94
CA HIS A 290 -3.08 7.17 5.67
C HIS A 290 -1.74 7.09 4.92
N SER A 291 -0.61 7.24 5.61
CA SER A 291 0.74 7.12 5.01
C SER A 291 1.00 5.73 4.43
N ARG A 292 0.57 4.67 5.12
CA ARG A 292 0.63 3.28 4.61
C ARG A 292 -0.21 3.11 3.35
N ASN A 293 -1.48 3.54 3.34
CA ASN A 293 -2.32 3.51 2.14
C ASN A 293 -1.67 4.22 0.95
N ARG A 294 -1.08 5.39 1.19
CA ARG A 294 -0.35 6.12 0.15
C ARG A 294 0.85 5.33 -0.37
N SER A 295 1.72 4.85 0.51
CA SER A 295 2.94 4.13 0.11
C SER A 295 2.61 2.88 -0.70
N ILE A 296 1.62 2.10 -0.26
CA ILE A 296 1.17 0.91 -0.96
C ILE A 296 0.54 1.26 -2.32
N PHE A 297 -0.33 2.27 -2.37
CA PHE A 297 -0.93 2.75 -3.62
C PHE A 297 0.11 3.20 -4.65
N GLU A 298 1.06 4.06 -4.26
CA GLU A 298 2.12 4.55 -5.13
C GLU A 298 3.05 3.41 -5.60
N THR A 299 3.20 2.35 -4.79
CA THR A 299 3.98 1.15 -5.14
C THR A 299 3.26 0.25 -6.15
N LEU A 300 1.93 0.15 -6.04
CA LEU A 300 1.13 -0.64 -6.97
C LEU A 300 1.09 -0.01 -8.37
N LEU A 301 1.00 1.31 -8.48
CA LEU A 301 0.88 1.97 -9.78
C LEU A 301 2.08 1.67 -10.72
N PRO A 302 1.83 1.41 -12.02
CA PRO A 302 0.55 1.51 -12.74
C PRO A 302 -0.20 0.17 -12.84
N ARG A 303 0.02 -0.77 -11.90
CA ARG A 303 -0.72 -2.04 -11.80
C ARG A 303 -1.96 -1.87 -10.94
N GLU A 304 -3.05 -2.55 -11.30
CA GLU A 304 -4.30 -2.52 -10.51
C GLU A 304 -4.24 -3.53 -9.36
N SER A 305 -4.03 -4.82 -9.67
CA SER A 305 -4.04 -5.90 -8.67
C SER A 305 -3.09 -7.05 -9.08
N SER A 306 -3.08 -8.16 -8.34
CA SER A 306 -2.29 -9.36 -8.65
C SER A 306 -2.63 -9.96 -10.01
N SER A 307 -3.93 -10.09 -10.31
CA SER A 307 -4.41 -10.65 -11.57
C SER A 307 -4.61 -9.59 -12.66
N LYS A 308 -4.86 -8.32 -12.30
CA LYS A 308 -5.10 -7.22 -13.26
C LYS A 308 -3.85 -6.36 -13.45
N ASN A 309 -3.20 -6.51 -14.59
CA ASN A 309 -2.05 -5.70 -14.98
C ASN A 309 -2.40 -4.19 -15.04
N THR A 310 -3.60 -3.84 -15.51
CA THR A 310 -4.11 -2.45 -15.52
C THR A 310 -5.64 -2.49 -15.62
N ASP A 311 -6.30 -1.43 -15.15
CA ASP A 311 -7.76 -1.34 -15.09
C ASP A 311 -8.20 0.12 -15.24
N SER A 312 -9.26 0.37 -16.00
CA SER A 312 -9.84 1.69 -16.20
C SER A 312 -10.35 2.32 -14.89
N ALA A 313 -10.60 1.54 -13.83
CA ALA A 313 -10.86 2.00 -12.47
C ALA A 313 -9.73 2.89 -11.90
N LEU A 314 -8.50 2.79 -12.41
CA LEU A 314 -7.41 3.68 -12.03
C LEU A 314 -7.62 5.13 -12.46
N LEU A 315 -8.42 5.39 -13.51
CA LEU A 315 -8.64 6.74 -14.03
C LEU A 315 -9.38 7.66 -13.03
N PRO A 316 -10.55 7.28 -12.46
CA PRO A 316 -11.17 8.05 -11.39
C PRO A 316 -10.34 8.11 -10.10
N THR A 317 -9.38 7.20 -9.93
CA THR A 317 -8.48 7.18 -8.77
C THR A 317 -7.35 8.21 -8.91
N ILE A 318 -6.67 8.29 -10.06
CA ILE A 318 -5.58 9.24 -10.30
C ILE A 318 -6.08 10.64 -10.72
N SER A 319 -7.32 10.73 -11.23
CA SER A 319 -7.97 11.96 -11.67
C SER A 319 -9.24 12.24 -10.84
N PHE A 320 -10.19 13.01 -11.37
CA PHE A 320 -11.47 13.28 -10.70
C PHE A 320 -12.25 11.97 -10.51
N PRO A 321 -12.80 11.70 -9.30
CA PRO A 321 -12.90 12.61 -8.16
C PRO A 321 -11.76 12.51 -7.13
N CYS A 322 -10.93 11.48 -7.19
CA CYS A 322 -10.05 11.12 -6.08
C CYS A 322 -8.73 11.89 -6.05
N PHE A 323 -8.07 12.13 -7.19
CA PHE A 323 -6.73 12.75 -7.24
C PHE A 323 -5.77 12.10 -6.20
N ALA A 324 -5.72 10.77 -6.18
CA ALA A 324 -5.05 10.02 -5.12
C ALA A 324 -3.53 10.23 -5.13
N THR A 325 -2.94 10.49 -6.30
CA THR A 325 -1.54 10.87 -6.47
C THR A 325 -1.42 12.28 -7.04
N HIS A 326 -0.43 13.02 -6.55
CA HIS A 326 0.02 14.30 -7.10
C HIS A 326 1.46 14.21 -7.64
N ASP A 327 2.00 13.00 -7.73
CA ASP A 327 3.26 12.72 -8.43
C ASP A 327 2.98 12.66 -9.94
N GLU A 328 3.45 13.67 -10.66
CA GLU A 328 3.21 13.79 -12.11
C GLU A 328 3.80 12.62 -12.90
N HIS A 329 4.94 12.04 -12.48
CA HIS A 329 5.53 10.90 -13.19
C HIS A 329 4.67 9.64 -13.03
N LEU A 330 4.21 9.35 -11.81
CA LEU A 330 3.29 8.23 -11.57
C LEU A 330 1.94 8.42 -12.28
N TYR A 331 1.40 9.64 -12.25
CA TYR A 331 0.17 9.99 -12.96
C TYR A 331 0.30 9.77 -14.47
N VAL A 332 1.33 10.35 -15.11
CA VAL A 332 1.56 10.24 -16.57
C VAL A 332 1.77 8.78 -16.96
N ARG A 333 2.67 8.06 -16.26
CA ARG A 333 2.96 6.65 -16.54
C ARG A 333 1.70 5.77 -16.45
N THR A 334 0.84 6.03 -15.47
CA THR A 334 -0.41 5.28 -15.29
C THR A 334 -1.39 5.59 -16.41
N LYS A 335 -1.62 6.88 -16.70
CA LYS A 335 -2.53 7.33 -17.77
C LYS A 335 -2.11 6.81 -19.14
N GLU A 336 -0.82 6.91 -19.48
CA GLU A 336 -0.28 6.39 -20.75
C GLU A 336 -0.48 4.87 -20.88
N LYS A 337 -0.30 4.12 -19.80
CA LYS A 337 -0.55 2.68 -19.79
C LYS A 337 -2.02 2.35 -20.03
N LEU A 338 -2.94 3.07 -19.39
CA LEU A 338 -4.39 2.92 -19.60
C LEU A 338 -4.76 3.20 -21.05
N VAL A 339 -4.32 4.34 -21.59
CA VAL A 339 -4.58 4.73 -22.98
C VAL A 339 -4.02 3.69 -23.94
N ARG A 340 -2.77 3.25 -23.76
CA ARG A 340 -2.13 2.29 -24.66
C ARG A 340 -2.76 0.90 -24.63
N LYS A 341 -3.25 0.43 -23.48
CA LYS A 341 -3.71 -0.95 -23.29
C LYS A 341 -5.22 -1.11 -23.35
N LEU A 342 -5.99 -0.11 -22.94
CA LEU A 342 -7.44 -0.24 -22.74
C LEU A 342 -8.25 0.67 -23.67
N GLN A 343 -7.69 1.73 -24.24
CA GLN A 343 -8.45 2.60 -25.16
C GLN A 343 -8.77 1.85 -26.46
N GLY A 344 -10.05 1.84 -26.82
CA GLY A 344 -10.57 1.39 -28.10
C GLY A 344 -11.22 2.53 -28.90
N THR A 345 -12.07 2.16 -29.87
CA THR A 345 -12.70 3.10 -30.82
C THR A 345 -14.01 3.69 -30.31
N TYR A 346 -14.69 2.96 -29.42
CA TYR A 346 -16.00 3.28 -28.83
C TYR A 346 -15.91 3.63 -27.34
N GLY A 347 -14.79 3.30 -26.69
CA GLY A 347 -14.59 3.58 -25.27
C GLY A 347 -13.28 2.98 -24.75
N PHE A 348 -13.22 2.71 -23.45
CA PHE A 348 -12.13 1.94 -22.86
C PHE A 348 -12.64 0.57 -22.41
N LYS A 349 -11.84 -0.48 -22.57
CA LYS A 349 -12.06 -1.77 -21.90
C LYS A 349 -11.92 -1.57 -20.39
N ARG A 350 -12.66 -2.34 -19.57
CA ARG A 350 -12.48 -2.27 -18.10
C ARG A 350 -11.09 -2.76 -17.72
N PHE A 351 -10.75 -3.97 -18.13
CA PHE A 351 -9.41 -4.55 -18.09
C PHE A 351 -9.26 -5.57 -19.24
N LEU A 352 -8.05 -6.11 -19.46
CA LEU A 352 -7.80 -7.09 -20.52
C LEU A 352 -8.41 -8.45 -20.17
N ARG A 353 -8.92 -9.18 -21.16
CA ARG A 353 -9.61 -10.49 -21.01
C ARG A 353 -10.85 -10.41 -20.09
N ASP A 354 -11.54 -9.29 -20.15
CA ASP A 354 -12.80 -9.08 -19.44
C ASP A 354 -13.99 -9.59 -20.28
N GLY A 355 -14.72 -10.57 -19.74
CA GLY A 355 -15.88 -11.15 -20.41
C GLY A 355 -17.17 -10.35 -20.29
N TYR A 356 -17.24 -9.37 -19.37
CA TYR A 356 -18.51 -8.70 -19.07
C TYR A 356 -19.11 -7.99 -20.27
N GLY A 357 -20.34 -8.39 -20.60
CA GLY A 357 -21.09 -7.80 -21.71
C GLY A 357 -20.56 -8.20 -23.09
N THR A 358 -19.72 -9.22 -23.18
CA THR A 358 -19.40 -9.88 -24.45
C THR A 358 -20.48 -10.89 -24.80
N MET A 359 -20.69 -11.17 -26.09
CA MET A 359 -21.71 -12.15 -26.52
C MET A 359 -21.34 -13.62 -26.24
N VAL A 360 -20.12 -13.87 -25.77
CA VAL A 360 -19.60 -15.22 -25.47
C VAL A 360 -19.72 -15.53 -23.97
N GLU A 361 -19.86 -14.52 -23.12
CA GLU A 361 -19.99 -14.71 -21.68
C GLU A 361 -21.29 -15.46 -21.36
N ASP A 362 -21.18 -16.57 -20.62
CA ASP A 362 -22.34 -17.26 -20.08
C ASP A 362 -22.89 -16.51 -18.86
N THR A 363 -24.01 -15.81 -19.07
CA THR A 363 -24.69 -15.01 -18.04
C THR A 363 -25.54 -15.84 -17.08
N THR A 364 -25.66 -17.16 -17.27
CA THR A 364 -26.44 -18.05 -16.37
C THR A 364 -25.66 -18.44 -15.12
N ARG A 365 -24.34 -18.23 -15.12
CA ARG A 365 -23.41 -18.55 -14.02
C ARG A 365 -22.80 -17.28 -13.44
N GLN A 366 -22.55 -17.32 -12.13
CA GLN A 366 -21.89 -16.22 -11.43
C GLN A 366 -20.38 -16.19 -11.68
N TYR A 367 -19.73 -17.36 -11.78
CA TYR A 367 -18.27 -17.49 -11.84
C TYR A 367 -17.80 -18.08 -13.16
N TYR A 368 -16.58 -17.70 -13.57
CA TYR A 368 -15.98 -18.22 -14.79
C TYR A 368 -15.39 -19.62 -14.60
N GLU A 369 -15.30 -20.36 -15.70
CA GLU A 369 -14.62 -21.64 -15.77
C GLU A 369 -13.12 -21.43 -15.94
N GLN A 370 -12.35 -22.46 -15.58
CA GLN A 370 -10.91 -22.41 -15.67
C GLN A 370 -10.48 -22.23 -17.14
N GLY A 371 -9.71 -21.17 -17.41
CA GLY A 371 -9.19 -20.85 -18.76
C GLY A 371 -10.13 -20.03 -19.65
N GLU A 372 -11.39 -19.83 -19.24
CA GLU A 372 -12.40 -19.15 -20.06
C GLU A 372 -12.06 -17.69 -20.38
N THR A 373 -11.33 -17.01 -19.50
CA THR A 373 -10.91 -15.61 -19.73
C THR A 373 -10.17 -15.40 -21.06
N LYS A 374 -9.53 -16.44 -21.60
CA LYS A 374 -8.90 -16.39 -22.92
C LYS A 374 -9.91 -16.18 -24.05
N GLU A 375 -11.12 -16.72 -23.93
CA GLU A 375 -12.16 -16.56 -24.93
C GLU A 375 -12.60 -15.09 -25.07
N PHE A 376 -12.40 -14.27 -24.04
CA PHE A 376 -12.73 -12.84 -24.08
C PHE A 376 -11.62 -11.98 -24.67
N GLU A 377 -10.44 -12.55 -24.96
CA GLU A 377 -9.30 -11.81 -25.50
C GLU A 377 -9.65 -11.16 -26.84
N ASN A 378 -9.32 -9.87 -26.97
CA ASN A 378 -9.55 -9.00 -28.13
C ASN A 378 -11.01 -8.65 -28.44
N ILE A 379 -12.00 -9.28 -27.79
CA ILE A 379 -13.42 -9.00 -28.01
C ILE A 379 -14.08 -8.21 -26.87
N GLU A 380 -13.29 -7.83 -25.85
CA GLU A 380 -13.77 -7.17 -24.63
C GLU A 380 -14.62 -5.93 -24.95
N SER A 381 -15.69 -5.72 -24.17
CA SER A 381 -16.60 -4.59 -24.37
C SER A 381 -15.95 -3.24 -24.02
N GLU A 382 -16.28 -2.22 -24.81
CA GLU A 382 -15.71 -0.88 -24.69
C GLU A 382 -16.71 0.10 -24.05
N TRP A 383 -16.27 0.82 -23.01
CA TRP A 383 -17.13 1.67 -22.20
C TRP A 383 -16.91 3.15 -22.53
N PRO A 384 -17.90 3.86 -23.11
CA PRO A 384 -17.77 5.28 -23.46
C PRO A 384 -17.67 6.17 -22.21
N LEU A 385 -18.07 5.66 -21.05
CA LEU A 385 -17.90 6.26 -19.72
C LEU A 385 -16.49 6.85 -19.52
N PHE A 386 -15.45 6.14 -19.96
CA PHE A 386 -14.07 6.58 -19.75
C PHE A 386 -13.62 7.70 -20.71
N PHE A 387 -14.34 7.94 -21.82
CA PHE A 387 -14.17 9.19 -22.56
C PHE A 387 -14.64 10.39 -21.74
N ILE A 388 -15.72 10.25 -20.97
CA ILE A 388 -16.21 11.30 -20.06
C ILE A 388 -15.17 11.58 -18.96
N TYR A 389 -14.59 10.53 -18.37
CA TYR A 389 -13.49 10.72 -17.40
C TYR A 389 -12.26 11.40 -18.03
N MET A 390 -11.92 11.12 -19.30
CA MET A 390 -10.84 11.82 -20.00
C MET A 390 -11.19 13.28 -20.31
N ILE A 391 -12.47 13.61 -20.54
CA ILE A 391 -12.93 14.99 -20.66
C ILE A 391 -12.74 15.71 -19.32
N LEU A 392 -13.23 15.12 -18.21
CA LEU A 392 -13.07 15.67 -16.86
C LEU A 392 -11.59 15.87 -16.51
N ASP A 393 -10.75 14.88 -16.79
CA ASP A 393 -9.31 14.97 -16.61
C ASP A 393 -8.70 16.14 -17.40
N GLY A 394 -9.15 16.35 -18.64
CA GLY A 394 -8.75 17.48 -19.47
C GLY A 394 -9.15 18.83 -18.86
N ILE A 395 -10.37 18.92 -18.32
CA ILE A 395 -10.89 20.13 -17.66
C ILE A 395 -10.04 20.47 -16.42
N PHE A 396 -9.79 19.50 -15.53
CA PHE A 396 -9.00 19.73 -14.32
C PHE A 396 -7.52 20.05 -14.61
N LYS A 397 -6.97 19.56 -15.74
CA LYS A 397 -5.60 19.86 -16.18
C LYS A 397 -5.50 21.09 -17.10
N GLY A 398 -6.61 21.71 -17.48
CA GLY A 398 -6.64 22.83 -18.43
C GLY A 398 -6.15 22.46 -19.84
N ASN A 399 -6.40 21.23 -20.29
CA ASN A 399 -5.99 20.71 -21.59
C ASN A 399 -7.16 20.67 -22.57
N ASP A 400 -7.33 21.77 -23.31
CA ASP A 400 -8.42 21.92 -24.29
C ASP A 400 -8.32 20.95 -25.47
N GLU A 401 -7.11 20.54 -25.86
CA GLU A 401 -6.92 19.56 -26.95
C GLU A 401 -7.46 18.19 -26.55
N GLN A 402 -7.20 17.76 -25.32
CA GLN A 402 -7.74 16.53 -24.77
C GLN A 402 -9.27 16.58 -24.70
N ILE A 403 -9.84 17.69 -24.22
CA ILE A 403 -11.29 17.88 -24.15
C ILE A 403 -11.91 17.72 -25.55
N LYS A 404 -11.38 18.44 -26.55
CA LYS A 404 -11.86 18.37 -27.94
C LYS A 404 -11.74 16.96 -28.52
N LYS A 405 -10.60 16.30 -28.32
CA LYS A 405 -10.34 14.93 -28.80
C LYS A 405 -11.40 13.96 -28.27
N TYR A 406 -11.61 13.92 -26.95
CA TYR A 406 -12.53 12.94 -26.36
C TYR A 406 -14.01 13.31 -26.55
N ARG A 407 -14.36 14.59 -26.69
CA ARG A 407 -15.71 14.98 -27.16
C ARG A 407 -15.97 14.50 -28.58
N HIS A 408 -15.01 14.66 -29.50
CA HIS A 408 -15.14 14.17 -30.87
C HIS A 408 -15.30 12.64 -30.94
N LEU A 409 -14.63 11.89 -30.05
CA LEU A 409 -14.79 10.44 -29.93
C LEU A 409 -16.13 10.03 -29.28
N LEU A 410 -16.61 10.81 -28.31
CA LEU A 410 -17.83 10.50 -27.54
C LEU A 410 -19.12 10.82 -28.30
N HIS A 411 -19.25 12.00 -28.91
CA HIS A 411 -20.51 12.46 -29.51
C HIS A 411 -21.15 11.46 -30.50
N PRO A 412 -20.39 10.81 -31.41
CA PRO A 412 -20.98 9.84 -32.34
C PRO A 412 -21.46 8.53 -31.67
N ARG A 413 -21.18 8.33 -30.37
CA ARG A 413 -21.53 7.13 -29.59
C ARG A 413 -22.70 7.39 -28.65
N LEU A 414 -23.15 8.64 -28.52
CA LEU A 414 -24.30 8.99 -27.71
C LEU A 414 -25.59 8.65 -28.46
N LYS A 415 -26.57 8.14 -27.72
CA LYS A 415 -27.96 8.03 -28.19
C LYS A 415 -28.71 9.32 -27.85
N VAL A 416 -29.95 9.45 -28.29
CA VAL A 416 -30.83 10.59 -27.95
C VAL A 416 -32.13 10.10 -27.35
N ASP A 417 -32.63 10.82 -26.35
CA ASP A 417 -33.96 10.57 -25.78
C ASP A 417 -35.07 11.22 -26.61
N ARG A 418 -36.33 11.01 -26.19
CA ARG A 418 -37.54 11.57 -26.84
C ARG A 418 -37.58 13.10 -26.87
N HIS A 419 -36.75 13.76 -26.05
CA HIS A 419 -36.63 15.20 -25.95
C HIS A 419 -35.35 15.72 -26.62
N GLY A 420 -34.62 14.87 -27.35
CA GLY A 420 -33.38 15.23 -28.04
C GLY A 420 -32.16 15.38 -27.13
N ASN A 421 -32.24 15.00 -25.84
CA ASN A 421 -31.07 15.04 -24.94
C ASN A 421 -30.22 13.79 -25.13
N ALA A 422 -28.91 13.94 -24.97
CA ALA A 422 -27.97 12.83 -25.09
C ALA A 422 -28.19 11.77 -23.99
N VAL A 423 -28.03 10.51 -24.39
CA VAL A 423 -28.07 9.31 -23.55
C VAL A 423 -26.77 8.54 -23.74
N VAL A 424 -26.12 8.19 -22.63
CA VAL A 424 -24.84 7.46 -22.64
C VAL A 424 -25.10 5.94 -22.64
N PRO A 425 -24.69 5.20 -23.68
CA PRO A 425 -24.70 3.73 -23.64
C PRO A 425 -23.78 3.19 -22.54
N LYS A 426 -24.15 2.07 -21.93
CA LYS A 426 -23.33 1.45 -20.89
C LYS A 426 -22.01 0.92 -21.46
N PHE A 427 -22.06 0.17 -22.57
CA PHE A 427 -20.88 -0.32 -23.29
C PHE A 427 -21.20 -0.64 -24.77
N PHE A 428 -20.14 -0.95 -25.53
CA PHE A 428 -20.21 -1.42 -26.92
C PHE A 428 -19.55 -2.80 -27.06
N TYR A 429 -20.24 -3.73 -27.70
CA TYR A 429 -19.82 -5.14 -27.82
C TYR A 429 -19.67 -5.58 -29.28
N VAL A 430 -18.93 -6.66 -29.51
CA VAL A 430 -18.80 -7.29 -30.84
C VAL A 430 -19.98 -8.24 -31.07
N PRO A 431 -20.75 -8.09 -32.16
CA PRO A 431 -21.84 -9.01 -32.48
C PRO A 431 -21.35 -10.42 -32.74
N THR A 432 -22.16 -11.44 -32.40
CA THR A 432 -21.81 -12.87 -32.49
C THR A 432 -21.22 -13.26 -33.86
N LEU A 433 -21.80 -12.78 -34.95
CA LEU A 433 -21.35 -13.09 -36.32
C LEU A 433 -19.97 -12.50 -36.67
N CYS A 434 -19.46 -11.56 -35.89
CA CYS A 434 -18.23 -10.81 -36.15
C CYS A 434 -17.07 -11.23 -35.23
N ILE A 435 -17.31 -12.10 -34.24
CA ILE A 435 -16.32 -12.48 -33.21
C ILE A 435 -15.05 -13.06 -33.83
N ASP A 436 -15.18 -14.04 -34.73
CA ASP A 436 -14.02 -14.72 -35.33
C ASP A 436 -13.21 -13.80 -36.24
N ALA A 437 -13.84 -12.77 -36.82
CA ALA A 437 -13.14 -11.75 -37.60
C ALA A 437 -12.38 -10.78 -36.69
N GLU A 438 -13.01 -10.32 -35.59
CA GLU A 438 -12.38 -9.45 -34.59
C GLU A 438 -11.19 -10.14 -33.90
N ARG A 439 -11.29 -11.45 -33.59
CA ARG A 439 -10.18 -12.21 -33.00
C ARG A 439 -8.97 -12.31 -33.92
N ARG A 440 -9.18 -12.43 -35.24
CA ARG A 440 -8.10 -12.52 -36.24
C ARG A 440 -7.42 -11.17 -36.47
N GLU A 441 -8.20 -10.10 -36.52
CA GLU A 441 -7.71 -8.73 -36.70
C GLU A 441 -8.43 -7.80 -35.69
N PRO A 442 -7.85 -7.62 -34.48
CA PRO A 442 -8.46 -6.83 -33.42
C PRO A 442 -8.74 -5.37 -33.84
N GLY A 443 -9.94 -4.88 -33.58
CA GLY A 443 -10.39 -3.55 -33.98
C GLY A 443 -10.93 -3.43 -35.41
N SER A 444 -11.04 -4.54 -36.14
CA SER A 444 -11.58 -4.56 -37.51
C SER A 444 -13.10 -4.46 -37.58
N GLN A 445 -13.82 -4.91 -36.55
CA GLN A 445 -15.27 -5.03 -36.59
C GLN A 445 -15.99 -3.83 -35.97
N LYS A 446 -17.19 -3.54 -36.50
CA LYS A 446 -18.08 -2.52 -35.91
C LYS A 446 -18.73 -3.08 -34.65
N ARG A 447 -18.67 -2.32 -33.55
CA ARG A 447 -19.33 -2.67 -32.29
C ARG A 447 -20.74 -2.09 -32.22
N LEU A 448 -21.65 -2.79 -31.56
CA LEU A 448 -23.02 -2.34 -31.30
C LEU A 448 -23.17 -1.85 -29.86
N PRO A 449 -24.01 -0.82 -29.62
CA PRO A 449 -24.27 -0.35 -28.26
C PRO A 449 -25.11 -1.39 -27.50
N SER A 450 -24.88 -1.49 -26.20
CA SER A 450 -25.72 -2.27 -25.28
C SER A 450 -27.17 -1.79 -25.25
N ASP A 451 -28.06 -2.70 -24.85
CA ASP A 451 -29.47 -2.39 -24.54
C ASP A 451 -29.58 -1.56 -23.26
N GLU A 452 -28.63 -1.70 -22.33
CA GLU A 452 -28.51 -0.80 -21.18
C GLU A 452 -27.85 0.54 -21.58
N GLY A 453 -28.33 1.65 -21.02
CA GLY A 453 -27.95 2.97 -21.49
C GLY A 453 -28.69 3.36 -22.78
N ASP A 454 -29.96 3.00 -22.87
CA ASP A 454 -30.88 3.45 -23.93
C ASP A 454 -31.92 4.44 -23.38
N ALA A 455 -32.65 5.13 -24.25
CA ALA A 455 -33.60 6.17 -23.85
C ALA A 455 -34.69 5.69 -22.87
N ASP A 456 -35.08 4.41 -22.96
CA ASP A 456 -36.06 3.77 -22.07
C ASP A 456 -35.40 2.96 -20.93
N ASN A 457 -34.07 2.89 -20.84
CA ASN A 457 -33.29 2.18 -19.81
C ASN A 457 -31.92 2.84 -19.57
N LEU A 458 -31.91 3.99 -18.89
CA LEU A 458 -30.73 4.81 -18.69
C LEU A 458 -29.73 4.15 -17.74
N PHE A 459 -28.46 4.21 -18.10
CA PHE A 459 -27.35 3.91 -17.20
C PHE A 459 -27.04 5.14 -16.33
N LEU A 460 -27.52 5.14 -15.09
CA LEU A 460 -27.60 6.37 -14.30
C LEU A 460 -26.23 6.94 -13.91
N HIS A 461 -25.24 6.11 -13.58
CA HIS A 461 -23.87 6.59 -13.30
C HIS A 461 -23.22 7.25 -14.52
N GLY A 462 -23.32 6.65 -15.70
CA GLY A 462 -22.80 7.26 -16.93
C GLY A 462 -23.51 8.56 -17.29
N GLN A 463 -24.83 8.59 -17.14
CA GLN A 463 -25.63 9.78 -17.40
C GLN A 463 -25.33 10.91 -16.43
N ALA A 464 -25.18 10.60 -15.14
CA ALA A 464 -24.81 11.54 -14.09
C ALA A 464 -23.47 12.22 -14.39
N LEU A 465 -22.45 11.44 -14.77
CA LEU A 465 -21.13 11.94 -15.15
C LEU A 465 -21.15 12.80 -16.42
N TYR A 466 -21.93 12.40 -17.42
CA TYR A 466 -22.08 13.18 -18.65
C TYR A 466 -22.65 14.57 -18.39
N ILE A 467 -23.74 14.66 -17.62
CA ILE A 467 -24.35 15.95 -17.26
C ILE A 467 -23.35 16.83 -16.50
N MET A 468 -22.58 16.25 -15.56
CA MET A 468 -21.55 17.00 -14.83
C MET A 468 -20.44 17.51 -15.76
N ALA A 469 -19.97 16.68 -16.69
CA ALA A 469 -18.93 17.07 -17.64
C ALA A 469 -19.40 18.19 -18.57
N GLU A 470 -20.63 18.11 -19.10
CA GLU A 470 -21.16 19.15 -19.98
C GLU A 470 -21.41 20.47 -19.22
N LEU A 471 -21.88 20.44 -17.97
CA LEU A 471 -21.99 21.65 -17.13
C LEU A 471 -20.64 22.37 -16.95
N LEU A 472 -19.54 21.63 -16.84
CA LEU A 472 -18.19 22.19 -16.75
C LEU A 472 -17.68 22.71 -18.11
N VAL A 473 -17.94 21.97 -19.18
CA VAL A 473 -17.53 22.34 -20.55
C VAL A 473 -18.23 23.61 -21.01
N ASP A 474 -19.52 23.75 -20.69
CA ASP A 474 -20.32 24.93 -21.01
C ASP A 474 -20.02 26.13 -20.08
N GLY A 475 -19.13 25.94 -19.09
CA GLY A 475 -18.71 26.99 -18.16
C GLY A 475 -19.76 27.40 -17.13
N LEU A 476 -20.87 26.67 -17.04
CA LEU A 476 -21.96 26.89 -16.09
C LEU A 476 -21.55 26.51 -14.66
N LEU A 477 -20.71 25.48 -14.53
CA LEU A 477 -20.09 25.04 -13.28
C LEU A 477 -18.59 25.28 -13.33
N HIS A 478 -17.97 25.66 -12.22
CA HIS A 478 -16.50 25.76 -12.13
C HIS A 478 -15.90 24.62 -11.29
N ILE A 479 -14.68 24.20 -11.62
CA ILE A 479 -13.99 23.10 -10.91
C ILE A 479 -13.92 23.28 -9.39
N ASN A 480 -13.75 24.53 -8.93
CA ASN A 480 -13.70 24.88 -7.50
C ASN A 480 -15.02 24.67 -6.75
N GLU A 481 -16.13 24.53 -7.46
CA GLU A 481 -17.46 24.30 -6.87
C GLU A 481 -17.84 22.85 -6.86
N LEU A 482 -17.35 22.09 -7.84
CA LEU A 482 -17.41 20.63 -7.85
C LEU A 482 -16.39 20.02 -6.86
N ASP A 483 -15.27 20.70 -6.62
CA ASP A 483 -14.27 20.34 -5.62
C ASP A 483 -13.99 21.50 -4.63
N PRO A 484 -14.92 21.80 -3.70
CA PRO A 484 -14.76 22.85 -2.67
C PRO A 484 -13.55 22.71 -1.74
N ILE A 485 -12.97 21.51 -1.61
CA ILE A 485 -11.74 21.29 -0.83
C ILE A 485 -10.46 21.38 -1.69
N ARG A 486 -10.59 21.59 -3.00
CA ARG A 486 -9.50 21.71 -3.99
C ARG A 486 -8.52 20.54 -3.94
N ARG A 487 -9.06 19.34 -3.85
CA ARG A 487 -8.30 18.08 -3.85
C ARG A 487 -7.45 17.89 -5.11
N TYR A 488 -7.90 18.42 -6.24
CA TYR A 488 -7.13 18.45 -7.50
C TYR A 488 -5.76 19.13 -7.33
N LEU A 489 -5.60 19.97 -6.29
CA LEU A 489 -4.31 20.53 -5.91
C LEU A 489 -3.59 19.65 -4.87
N PRO A 490 -2.25 19.59 -4.91
CA PRO A 490 -1.45 19.04 -3.82
C PRO A 490 -1.80 19.71 -2.49
N SER A 491 -1.72 18.98 -1.38
CA SER A 491 -2.15 19.45 -0.05
C SER A 491 -1.55 20.81 0.37
N TYR A 492 -0.34 21.13 -0.10
CA TYR A 492 0.33 22.38 0.20
C TYR A 492 -0.15 23.61 -0.60
N ASN A 493 -0.89 23.38 -1.68
CA ASN A 493 -1.52 24.42 -2.51
C ASN A 493 -3.00 24.62 -2.17
N ARG A 494 -3.55 23.85 -1.23
CA ARG A 494 -4.96 23.95 -0.84
C ARG A 494 -5.19 25.16 0.07
N PRO A 495 -6.38 25.80 0.01
CA PRO A 495 -6.70 26.93 0.88
C PRO A 495 -6.71 26.51 2.36
N ARG A 496 -6.21 27.40 3.23
CA ARG A 496 -6.35 27.21 4.68
C ARG A 496 -7.79 27.50 5.09
N LYS A 497 -8.48 26.50 5.64
CA LYS A 497 -9.79 26.69 6.28
C LYS A 497 -9.60 26.87 7.78
N THR A 498 -10.15 27.95 8.32
CA THR A 498 -10.26 28.21 9.75
C THR A 498 -11.11 27.11 10.40
N GLY A 499 -10.66 26.56 11.53
CA GLY A 499 -11.42 25.56 12.30
C GLY A 499 -11.10 24.08 12.05
N ARG A 500 -10.18 23.74 11.12
CA ARG A 500 -9.66 22.36 10.98
C ARG A 500 -8.34 22.20 11.73
N TYR A 501 -8.32 21.41 12.80
CA TYR A 501 -7.10 20.99 13.49
C TYR A 501 -6.38 19.90 12.67
N SER A 502 -5.03 19.86 12.74
CA SER A 502 -4.20 18.84 12.06
C SER A 502 -4.45 18.64 10.55
N ALA A 503 -5.01 19.62 9.85
CA ALA A 503 -5.31 19.49 8.42
C ALA A 503 -4.05 19.28 7.57
N PHE A 504 -4.16 18.47 6.51
CA PHE A 504 -3.11 18.27 5.51
C PHE A 504 -2.83 19.59 4.76
N GLN A 505 -1.82 20.34 5.18
CA GLN A 505 -1.54 21.72 4.75
C GLN A 505 -0.03 22.03 4.81
N GLY A 506 0.79 21.25 4.09
CA GLY A 506 2.22 21.55 3.93
C GLY A 506 2.44 22.98 3.37
N LYS A 507 3.58 23.63 3.64
CA LYS A 507 3.88 24.94 3.03
C LYS A 507 4.37 24.76 1.59
N ALA A 508 3.92 25.62 0.67
CA ALA A 508 4.37 25.67 -0.73
C ALA A 508 5.84 26.16 -0.89
N ALA A 509 6.38 26.86 0.11
CA ALA A 509 7.78 27.24 0.17
C ALA A 509 8.54 26.22 1.03
N GLY A 510 8.98 25.17 0.37
CA GLY A 510 9.75 24.09 0.96
C GLY A 510 9.31 22.75 0.39
N THR A 511 10.05 22.25 -0.60
CA THR A 511 10.22 20.81 -0.79
C THR A 511 10.48 20.12 0.57
N ALA A 512 10.36 18.80 0.67
CA ALA A 512 10.74 18.05 1.89
C ALA A 512 12.11 18.48 2.49
N SER A 513 12.97 19.12 1.68
CA SER A 513 14.22 19.79 2.07
C SER A 513 14.11 21.00 3.02
N ASP A 514 12.95 21.61 3.28
CA ASP A 514 12.78 22.73 4.25
C ASP A 514 11.94 22.35 5.48
N LEU A 515 11.41 21.13 5.52
CA LEU A 515 10.84 20.61 6.75
C LEU A 515 11.96 20.43 7.77
N VAL A 516 11.75 20.98 8.96
CA VAL A 516 12.67 20.83 10.09
C VAL A 516 11.97 19.99 11.14
N VAL A 517 12.51 18.80 11.41
CA VAL A 517 12.01 17.93 12.48
C VAL A 517 12.51 18.46 13.81
N GLN A 518 11.60 18.72 14.73
CA GLN A 518 11.93 19.16 16.07
C GLN A 518 12.19 17.93 16.94
N VAL A 519 13.27 17.96 17.73
CA VAL A 519 13.64 16.85 18.61
C VAL A 519 13.77 17.36 20.03
N VAL A 520 13.05 16.73 20.95
CA VAL A 520 13.13 16.95 22.39
C VAL A 520 13.82 15.75 23.01
N LEU A 521 14.88 16.01 23.78
CA LEU A 521 15.64 14.98 24.46
C LEU A 521 15.23 14.94 25.93
N ILE A 522 14.65 13.81 26.36
CA ILE A 522 14.21 13.60 27.74
C ILE A 522 15.13 12.57 28.41
N ALA A 523 15.70 12.92 29.55
CA ALA A 523 16.43 12.00 30.41
C ALA A 523 15.50 11.48 31.52
N GLU A 524 15.46 10.17 31.74
CA GLU A 524 14.56 9.59 32.76
C GLU A 524 14.88 10.01 34.20
N SER A 525 16.12 10.43 34.49
CA SER A 525 16.59 10.85 35.82
C SER A 525 17.45 12.12 35.78
N MET A 526 17.53 12.83 36.90
CA MET A 526 18.45 13.98 37.08
C MET A 526 19.91 13.57 36.97
N ARG A 527 20.25 12.36 37.46
CA ARG A 527 21.61 11.80 37.37
C ARG A 527 22.02 11.66 35.91
N LEU A 528 21.14 11.09 35.09
CA LEU A 528 21.34 10.93 33.65
C LEU A 528 21.49 12.28 32.93
N GLN A 529 20.65 13.25 33.25
CA GLN A 529 20.76 14.61 32.72
C GLN A 529 22.13 15.24 33.03
N ALA A 530 22.57 15.17 34.29
CA ALA A 530 23.86 15.71 34.69
C ALA A 530 25.03 15.05 33.93
N MET A 531 24.96 13.73 33.72
CA MET A 531 25.95 13.00 32.92
C MET A 531 25.90 13.40 31.43
N MET A 532 24.72 13.48 30.80
CA MET A 532 24.61 13.95 29.40
C MET A 532 25.18 15.36 29.21
N ALA A 533 25.02 16.24 30.20
CA ALA A 533 25.55 17.59 30.18
C ALA A 533 27.09 17.63 30.11
N THR A 534 27.79 16.64 30.70
CA THR A 534 29.26 16.52 30.59
C THR A 534 29.74 16.27 29.17
N TYR A 535 28.90 15.64 28.33
CA TYR A 535 29.14 15.46 26.88
C TYR A 535 28.60 16.63 26.05
N GLY A 536 28.13 17.70 26.70
CA GLY A 536 27.54 18.87 26.05
C GLY A 536 26.15 18.63 25.45
N ILE A 537 25.49 17.51 25.76
CA ILE A 537 24.13 17.21 25.32
C ILE A 537 23.14 17.76 26.35
N HIS A 538 22.24 18.65 25.90
CA HIS A 538 21.24 19.25 26.78
C HIS A 538 19.95 18.44 26.72
N THR A 539 19.51 17.91 27.85
CA THR A 539 18.26 17.15 28.00
C THR A 539 17.38 17.79 29.07
N GLN A 540 16.09 17.43 29.11
CA GLN A 540 15.17 17.80 30.19
C GLN A 540 14.74 16.55 30.97
N THR A 541 14.43 16.69 32.25
CA THR A 541 13.75 15.62 33.00
C THR A 541 12.23 15.73 32.87
N PRO A 542 11.44 14.67 33.13
CA PRO A 542 9.97 14.75 33.13
C PRO A 542 9.43 15.90 34.00
N HIS A 543 10.06 16.15 35.15
CA HIS A 543 9.67 17.24 36.04
C HIS A 543 9.91 18.64 35.45
N GLU A 544 11.01 18.87 34.73
CA GLU A 544 11.30 20.17 34.07
C GLU A 544 10.40 20.48 32.87
N VAL A 545 9.65 19.49 32.37
CA VAL A 545 8.76 19.63 31.22
C VAL A 545 7.36 20.06 31.63
N GLU A 546 7.03 19.96 32.92
CA GLU A 546 5.76 20.44 33.48
C GLU A 546 5.47 21.91 33.08
N PRO A 547 4.21 22.25 32.73
CA PRO A 547 2.98 21.47 32.88
C PRO A 547 2.69 20.50 31.72
N VAL A 548 3.61 20.33 30.77
CA VAL A 548 3.42 19.35 29.68
C VAL A 548 3.67 17.94 30.21
N GLN A 549 2.74 17.03 29.98
CA GLN A 549 2.89 15.63 30.39
C GLN A 549 3.52 14.80 29.28
N ILE A 550 4.33 13.83 29.67
CA ILE A 550 4.94 12.85 28.76
C ILE A 550 4.19 11.54 28.93
N TRP A 551 3.59 11.03 27.85
CA TRP A 551 2.82 9.78 27.87
C TRP A 551 3.51 8.72 27.02
N SER A 552 3.29 7.45 27.38
CA SER A 552 3.59 6.35 26.46
C SER A 552 2.54 6.26 25.34
N PRO A 553 2.87 5.66 24.18
CA PRO A 553 1.90 5.40 23.12
C PRO A 553 0.67 4.64 23.61
N SER A 554 0.84 3.63 24.47
CA SER A 554 -0.26 2.85 25.04
C SER A 554 -1.30 3.69 25.79
N GLN A 555 -0.87 4.75 26.49
CA GLN A 555 -1.82 5.64 27.17
C GLN A 555 -2.65 6.46 26.17
N LEU A 556 -2.02 6.91 25.08
CA LEU A 556 -2.73 7.61 24.02
C LEU A 556 -3.71 6.68 23.29
N VAL A 557 -3.39 5.39 23.14
CA VAL A 557 -4.31 4.38 22.59
C VAL A 557 -5.60 4.29 23.43
N LYS A 558 -5.50 4.19 24.76
CA LYS A 558 -6.66 4.17 25.67
C LYS A 558 -7.58 5.39 25.50
N VAL A 559 -6.99 6.56 25.26
CA VAL A 559 -7.76 7.78 24.97
C VAL A 559 -8.52 7.65 23.64
N TYR A 560 -7.84 7.19 22.60
CA TYR A 560 -8.43 7.04 21.26
C TYR A 560 -9.47 5.92 21.16
N GLU A 561 -9.43 4.89 22.01
CA GLU A 561 -10.47 3.84 22.05
C GLU A 561 -11.87 4.42 22.23
N ASN A 562 -11.99 5.51 22.99
CA ASN A 562 -13.25 6.20 23.22
C ASN A 562 -13.75 7.02 22.02
N LEU A 563 -12.93 7.19 20.97
CA LEU A 563 -13.31 7.95 19.79
C LEU A 563 -14.28 7.16 18.90
N GLY A 564 -15.49 7.69 18.71
CA GLY A 564 -16.52 7.08 17.88
C GLY A 564 -17.37 6.03 18.60
N VAL A 565 -17.33 5.98 19.94
CA VAL A 565 -18.25 5.15 20.72
C VAL A 565 -19.70 5.65 20.52
N SER A 566 -20.64 4.71 20.34
CA SER A 566 -22.08 4.99 20.40
C SER A 566 -22.81 3.78 20.97
N LYS A 567 -23.34 3.94 22.19
CA LYS A 567 -24.12 2.90 22.86
C LYS A 567 -25.41 2.57 22.09
N LYS A 568 -26.00 3.56 21.40
CA LYS A 568 -27.23 3.41 20.62
C LYS A 568 -27.04 2.54 19.36
N LEU A 569 -25.85 2.61 18.75
CA LEU A 569 -25.52 1.88 17.52
C LEU A 569 -24.69 0.61 17.77
N GLY A 570 -24.42 0.25 19.04
CA GLY A 570 -23.56 -0.89 19.39
C GLY A 570 -22.07 -0.68 19.08
N LEU A 571 -21.64 0.56 18.84
CA LEU A 571 -20.27 0.88 18.39
C LEU A 571 -19.32 1.10 19.57
N LYS A 572 -18.21 0.35 19.60
CA LYS A 572 -17.21 0.39 20.69
C LYS A 572 -16.05 1.36 20.45
N GLY A 573 -16.07 2.15 19.37
CA GLY A 573 -15.03 3.13 19.07
C GLY A 573 -13.80 2.55 18.37
N ARG A 574 -12.63 3.18 18.54
CA ARG A 574 -11.39 2.78 17.84
C ARG A 574 -10.86 1.47 18.42
N PRO A 575 -10.47 0.47 17.59
CA PRO A 575 -9.79 -0.72 18.10
C PRO A 575 -8.44 -0.35 18.74
N PRO A 576 -7.91 -1.20 19.65
CA PRO A 576 -6.66 -0.96 20.41
C PRO A 576 -5.41 -1.06 19.52
N ARG A 577 -5.29 -0.17 18.54
CA ARG A 577 -4.23 -0.16 17.52
C ARG A 577 -3.10 0.77 17.96
N PRO A 578 -1.83 0.38 17.82
CA PRO A 578 -0.71 1.25 18.18
C PRO A 578 -0.71 2.51 17.32
N ILE A 579 -0.20 3.61 17.89
CA ILE A 579 -0.06 4.90 17.22
C ILE A 579 1.38 4.98 16.70
N GLY A 580 1.53 5.25 15.40
CA GLY A 580 2.83 5.25 14.75
C GLY A 580 3.62 6.54 15.01
N ALA A 581 4.73 6.69 14.28
CA ALA A 581 5.64 7.80 14.44
C ALA A 581 5.03 9.14 14.02
N LEU A 582 4.14 9.18 13.02
CA LEU A 582 3.49 10.44 12.63
C LEU A 582 2.47 10.87 13.68
N GLY A 583 1.75 9.94 14.31
CA GLY A 583 0.87 10.23 15.45
C GLY A 583 1.65 10.71 16.68
N THR A 584 2.67 9.96 17.09
CA THR A 584 3.48 10.30 18.29
C THR A 584 4.33 11.56 18.13
N SER A 585 4.59 12.02 16.90
CA SER A 585 5.31 13.28 16.64
C SER A 585 4.45 14.55 16.73
N LYS A 586 3.25 14.46 17.31
CA LYS A 586 2.33 15.58 17.57
C LYS A 586 2.34 15.96 19.05
N LEU A 587 1.94 17.20 19.33
CA LEU A 587 1.45 17.59 20.65
C LEU A 587 -0.07 17.41 20.69
N TYR A 588 -0.56 16.95 21.83
CA TYR A 588 -1.99 16.76 22.06
C TYR A 588 -2.50 17.74 23.11
N ARG A 589 -3.70 18.28 22.88
CA ARG A 589 -4.47 19.01 23.88
C ARG A 589 -5.62 18.13 24.34
N ILE A 590 -5.56 17.69 25.59
CA ILE A 590 -6.50 16.73 26.19
C ILE A 590 -7.01 17.33 27.49
N CYS A 591 -8.31 17.61 27.58
CA CYS A 591 -8.96 18.16 28.79
C CYS A 591 -8.21 19.37 29.40
N GLY A 592 -7.68 20.27 28.55
CA GLY A 592 -6.91 21.44 28.99
C GLY A 592 -5.43 21.19 29.33
N GLN A 593 -4.97 19.94 29.33
CA GLN A 593 -3.57 19.57 29.49
C GLN A 593 -2.88 19.44 28.12
N THR A 594 -1.58 19.74 28.08
CA THR A 594 -0.74 19.50 26.89
C THR A 594 0.07 18.24 27.11
N VAL A 595 0.04 17.35 26.13
CA VAL A 595 0.67 16.03 26.19
C VAL A 595 1.60 15.85 25.00
N ILE A 596 2.77 15.25 25.24
CA ILE A 596 3.67 14.74 24.21
C ILE A 596 3.85 13.23 24.41
N CYS A 597 3.96 12.49 23.31
CA CYS A 597 4.23 11.06 23.36
C CYS A 597 5.64 10.77 22.82
N PHE A 598 6.36 9.84 23.46
CA PHE A 598 7.55 9.28 22.84
C PHE A 598 7.16 8.17 21.84
N PRO A 599 7.93 7.95 20.77
CA PRO A 599 7.67 6.89 19.78
C PRO A 599 7.68 5.47 20.38
N LEU A 600 6.97 4.55 19.71
CA LEU A 600 6.86 3.13 20.09
C LEU A 600 8.22 2.42 20.28
N ILE A 601 9.26 2.85 19.56
CA ILE A 601 10.62 2.29 19.70
C ILE A 601 11.24 2.47 21.10
N PHE A 602 10.73 3.41 21.91
CA PHE A 602 11.17 3.65 23.29
C PHE A 602 10.23 3.04 24.35
N GLU A 603 9.11 2.47 23.92
CA GLU A 603 8.25 1.69 24.79
C GLU A 603 8.97 0.38 25.12
N VAL A 604 8.91 -0.05 26.38
CA VAL A 604 9.42 -1.36 26.78
C VAL A 604 8.42 -2.38 26.25
N SER A 605 8.53 -2.73 24.97
CA SER A 605 7.68 -3.73 24.33
C SER A 605 7.96 -5.11 24.90
N ASP A 606 7.00 -6.03 24.77
CA ASP A 606 7.22 -7.44 25.14
C ASP A 606 8.35 -8.09 24.35
N PHE A 607 8.65 -7.60 23.14
CA PHE A 607 9.74 -8.08 22.30
C PHE A 607 11.06 -7.34 22.56
N TYR A 608 12.19 -8.03 22.40
CA TYR A 608 13.48 -7.64 22.98
C TYR A 608 14.39 -6.79 22.06
N LEU A 609 13.99 -6.50 20.82
CA LEU A 609 14.85 -5.83 19.82
C LEU A 609 15.40 -4.47 20.27
N SER A 610 14.66 -3.75 21.11
CA SER A 610 15.06 -2.45 21.67
C SER A 610 16.29 -2.51 22.57
N HIS A 611 16.68 -3.70 23.06
CA HIS A 611 17.88 -3.88 23.88
C HIS A 611 19.17 -3.80 23.05
N ASP A 612 19.11 -3.95 21.72
CA ASP A 612 20.27 -3.74 20.84
C ASP A 612 20.39 -2.25 20.49
N MET A 613 21.33 -1.56 21.14
CA MET A 613 21.59 -0.13 20.93
C MET A 613 21.88 0.24 19.48
N ALA A 614 22.61 -0.61 18.74
CA ALA A 614 22.93 -0.31 17.35
C ALA A 614 21.67 -0.36 16.47
N LEU A 615 20.77 -1.29 16.74
CA LEU A 615 19.46 -1.35 16.10
C LEU A 615 18.58 -0.15 16.51
N LEU A 616 18.59 0.24 17.78
CA LEU A 616 17.84 1.40 18.28
C LEU A 616 18.31 2.71 17.61
N ILE A 617 19.63 2.92 17.47
CA ILE A 617 20.20 4.08 16.77
C ILE A 617 19.68 4.15 15.33
N ASP A 618 19.73 3.03 14.61
CA ASP A 618 19.21 2.94 13.25
C ASP A 618 17.70 3.19 13.20
N ASP A 619 16.93 2.67 14.16
CA ASP A 619 15.49 2.86 14.24
C ASP A 619 15.13 4.32 14.54
N ILE A 620 15.87 5.02 15.41
CA ILE A 620 15.71 6.47 15.63
C ILE A 620 15.95 7.24 14.33
N LYS A 621 17.04 6.95 13.61
CA LYS A 621 17.34 7.60 12.32
C LYS A 621 16.22 7.36 11.30
N ASN A 622 15.80 6.11 11.16
CA ASN A 622 14.74 5.72 10.24
C ASN A 622 13.42 6.42 10.58
N GLU A 623 13.06 6.54 11.86
CA GLU A 623 11.86 7.23 12.30
C GLU A 623 11.93 8.74 12.01
N LEU A 624 13.07 9.39 12.28
CA LEU A 624 13.27 10.79 11.94
C LEU A 624 13.14 11.02 10.42
N HIS A 625 13.75 10.16 9.60
CA HIS A 625 13.61 10.22 8.14
C HIS A 625 12.18 9.93 7.67
N PHE A 626 11.49 8.97 8.29
CA PHE A 626 10.10 8.63 7.98
C PHE A 626 9.19 9.84 8.26
N VAL A 627 9.30 10.43 9.45
CA VAL A 627 8.59 11.65 9.82
C VAL A 627 8.95 12.78 8.85
N GLY A 628 10.24 13.00 8.57
CA GLY A 628 10.71 14.01 7.63
C GLY A 628 10.12 13.85 6.21
N LYS A 629 10.03 12.61 5.73
CA LYS A 629 9.55 12.29 4.38
C LYS A 629 8.04 12.43 4.26
N TYR A 630 7.28 11.94 5.24
CA TYR A 630 5.82 11.75 5.14
C TYR A 630 4.98 12.79 5.89
N TRP A 631 5.58 13.68 6.68
CA TRP A 631 4.84 14.73 7.37
C TRP A 631 4.20 15.73 6.39
N ARG A 632 2.88 15.89 6.45
CA ARG A 632 2.11 16.81 5.59
C ARG A 632 1.09 17.66 6.35
N MET A 633 1.09 17.58 7.68
CA MET A 633 0.20 18.34 8.54
C MET A 633 0.72 19.77 8.75
N SER A 634 -0.18 20.66 9.15
CA SER A 634 0.19 22.01 9.57
C SER A 634 1.01 21.98 10.87
N GLY A 635 2.08 22.76 10.93
CA GLY A 635 3.04 22.75 12.06
C GLY A 635 4.21 21.78 11.84
N ARG A 636 5.24 21.92 12.66
CA ARG A 636 6.43 21.06 12.59
C ARG A 636 6.23 19.78 13.41
N PRO A 637 6.74 18.63 12.95
CA PRO A 637 6.76 17.43 13.77
C PRO A 637 7.69 17.61 14.96
N THR A 638 7.26 17.17 16.14
CA THR A 638 8.03 17.22 17.39
C THR A 638 8.19 15.82 17.95
N VAL A 639 9.39 15.27 17.82
CA VAL A 639 9.75 13.91 18.24
C VAL A 639 10.35 13.96 19.65
N CYS A 640 9.80 13.16 20.57
CA CYS A 640 10.33 13.00 21.92
C CYS A 640 11.25 11.77 21.99
N ILE A 641 12.55 11.97 22.17
CA ILE A 641 13.54 10.90 22.37
C ILE A 641 13.75 10.70 23.86
N LEU A 642 13.43 9.51 24.36
CA LEU A 642 13.65 9.12 25.75
C LEU A 642 15.02 8.44 25.90
N ILE A 643 15.86 8.98 26.79
CA ILE A 643 17.17 8.42 27.14
C ILE A 643 17.05 7.81 28.54
N ARG A 644 17.52 6.57 28.67
CA ARG A 644 17.51 5.78 29.90
C ARG A 644 18.93 5.54 30.41
N GLU A 645 19.09 5.28 31.69
CA GLU A 645 20.37 5.02 32.34
C GLU A 645 21.01 3.71 31.83
N GLU A 646 20.20 2.74 31.41
CA GLU A 646 20.69 1.49 30.80
C GLU A 646 21.43 1.74 29.48
N HIS A 647 21.02 2.76 28.72
CA HIS A 647 21.67 3.11 27.45
C HIS A 647 23.15 3.49 27.64
N MET A 648 23.50 4.04 28.80
CA MET A 648 24.88 4.44 29.12
C MET A 648 25.81 3.26 29.39
N ARG A 649 25.25 2.11 29.76
CA ARG A 649 26.04 0.89 30.05
C ARG A 649 26.39 0.13 28.78
N ASP A 650 25.74 0.43 27.65
CA ASP A 650 25.94 -0.29 26.40
C ASP A 650 27.31 -0.02 25.77
N VAL A 651 27.85 -1.03 25.10
CA VAL A 651 29.14 -0.95 24.40
C VAL A 651 29.10 0.08 23.27
N HIS A 652 27.93 0.26 22.63
CA HIS A 652 27.69 1.22 21.56
C HIS A 652 27.20 2.60 22.05
N PHE A 653 27.39 2.91 23.34
CA PHE A 653 26.97 4.21 23.87
C PHE A 653 27.69 5.38 23.19
N LYS A 654 28.92 5.17 22.71
CA LYS A 654 29.66 6.19 21.95
C LYS A 654 28.95 6.55 20.65
N GLU A 655 28.43 5.56 19.93
CA GLU A 655 27.67 5.71 18.69
C GLU A 655 26.33 6.43 18.96
N MET A 656 25.70 6.18 20.11
CA MET A 656 24.53 6.95 20.56
C MET A 656 24.90 8.41 20.85
N LEU A 657 26.04 8.68 21.49
CA LEU A 657 26.53 10.05 21.68
C LEU A 657 26.82 10.75 20.34
N ASP A 658 27.37 10.04 19.36
CA ASP A 658 27.60 10.57 18.00
C ASP A 658 26.28 10.96 17.34
N LEU A 659 25.23 10.12 17.46
CA LEU A 659 23.88 10.46 17.01
C LEU A 659 23.35 11.71 17.73
N LEU A 660 23.41 11.77 19.05
CA LEU A 660 22.93 12.94 19.82
C LEU A 660 23.70 14.22 19.45
N ALA A 661 25.00 14.11 19.17
CA ALA A 661 25.82 15.22 18.68
C ALA A 661 25.42 15.65 17.25
N MET A 662 25.08 14.72 16.35
CA MET A 662 24.52 15.02 15.04
C MET A 662 23.20 15.80 15.17
N LEU A 663 22.28 15.32 15.99
CA LEU A 663 20.99 16.00 16.26
C LEU A 663 21.20 17.42 16.82
N LYS A 664 22.20 17.60 17.68
CA LYS A 664 22.58 18.92 18.22
C LYS A 664 23.15 19.85 17.15
N LYS A 665 23.95 19.33 16.21
CA LYS A 665 24.47 20.11 15.06
C LYS A 665 23.37 20.55 14.09
N GLY A 666 22.20 19.90 14.13
CA GLY A 666 21.02 20.26 13.36
C GLY A 666 20.88 19.52 12.03
N ASP A 667 21.61 18.42 11.85
CA ASP A 667 21.52 17.54 10.69
C ASP A 667 21.60 16.07 11.11
N CYS A 668 20.75 15.23 10.52
CA CYS A 668 20.77 13.78 10.68
C CYS A 668 20.72 13.14 9.30
N ASP A 669 21.89 12.76 8.76
CA ASP A 669 22.04 12.12 7.45
C ASP A 669 21.31 12.90 6.32
N GLY A 670 21.42 14.24 6.33
CA GLY A 670 20.79 15.15 5.36
C GLY A 670 19.39 15.63 5.73
N LEU A 671 18.82 15.17 6.85
CA LEU A 671 17.56 15.68 7.41
C LEU A 671 17.84 16.85 8.35
N LYS A 672 17.19 18.00 8.10
CA LYS A 672 17.27 19.18 8.98
C LYS A 672 16.59 18.91 10.33
N ILE A 673 17.36 18.99 11.41
CA ILE A 673 16.88 18.80 12.79
C ILE A 673 16.97 20.11 13.57
N ARG A 674 16.00 20.33 14.45
CA ARG A 674 16.06 21.37 15.49
C ARG A 674 15.87 20.75 16.86
N THR A 675 16.95 20.68 17.63
CA THR A 675 16.89 20.33 19.05
C THR A 675 16.59 21.58 19.89
N GLY A 676 15.93 21.39 21.04
CA GLY A 676 15.67 22.49 21.96
C GLY A 676 14.77 22.06 23.11
N ARG A 677 14.61 22.96 24.10
CA ARG A 677 13.65 22.77 25.18
C ARG A 677 12.23 22.71 24.63
N LEU A 678 11.40 21.82 25.17
CA LEU A 678 10.03 21.61 24.69
C LEU A 678 9.23 22.90 24.68
N GLN A 679 9.31 23.70 25.75
CA GLN A 679 8.59 24.97 25.89
C GLN A 679 8.84 25.95 24.73
N ASN A 680 10.03 25.93 24.15
CA ASN A 680 10.40 26.80 23.03
C ASN A 680 9.87 26.27 21.68
N LEU A 681 9.59 24.98 21.58
CA LEU A 681 9.22 24.31 20.33
C LEU A 681 7.69 24.35 20.10
N ILE A 682 6.90 24.29 21.18
CA ILE A 682 5.42 24.22 21.19
C ILE A 682 4.77 25.20 20.20
N SER A 683 5.23 26.45 20.17
CA SER A 683 4.65 27.52 19.32
C SER A 683 4.68 27.22 17.81
N SER A 684 5.55 26.31 17.39
CA SER A 684 5.75 25.93 15.98
C SER A 684 5.43 24.47 15.67
N SER A 685 5.07 23.70 16.70
CA SER A 685 4.70 22.29 16.62
C SER A 685 3.30 22.11 16.05
N CYS A 686 2.99 20.91 15.54
CA CYS A 686 1.62 20.51 15.25
C CYS A 686 0.90 20.13 16.55
N ILE A 687 -0.25 20.77 16.80
CA ILE A 687 -1.09 20.52 17.97
C ILE A 687 -2.43 19.95 17.50
N GLU A 688 -2.80 18.79 18.05
CA GLU A 688 -4.06 18.11 17.83
C GLU A 688 -4.93 18.22 19.08
N HIS A 689 -6.17 18.68 18.91
CA HIS A 689 -7.13 18.84 20.00
C HIS A 689 -8.02 17.60 20.08
N LEU A 690 -8.05 16.91 21.21
CA LEU A 690 -8.91 15.74 21.43
C LEU A 690 -10.12 16.12 22.29
N ASP A 691 -10.92 17.06 21.77
CA ASP A 691 -12.02 17.66 22.53
C ASP A 691 -13.24 16.72 22.70
N PHE A 692 -13.27 15.59 22.00
CA PHE A 692 -14.37 14.61 22.11
C PHE A 692 -14.49 13.98 23.51
N LEU A 693 -13.40 14.01 24.29
CA LEU A 693 -13.38 13.46 25.65
C LEU A 693 -14.31 14.21 26.63
N HIS A 694 -14.64 15.48 26.36
CA HIS A 694 -15.61 16.22 27.17
C HIS A 694 -17.00 15.57 27.18
N LEU A 695 -17.29 14.70 26.19
CA LEU A 695 -18.56 13.96 26.12
C LEU A 695 -18.60 12.75 27.07
N LEU A 696 -17.46 12.32 27.61
CA LEU A 696 -17.37 11.13 28.49
C LEU A 696 -17.63 11.44 29.97
N GLY A 697 -17.63 12.71 30.38
CA GLY A 697 -17.88 13.09 31.78
C GLY A 697 -16.85 12.49 32.74
N ASP A 698 -17.33 11.74 33.75
CA ASP A 698 -16.52 11.12 34.80
C ASP A 698 -15.86 9.79 34.39
N ASP A 699 -16.22 9.21 33.24
CA ASP A 699 -15.69 7.93 32.71
C ASP A 699 -14.33 8.10 31.99
N LEU A 700 -13.52 9.10 32.37
CA LEU A 700 -12.22 9.34 31.74
C LEU A 700 -11.26 8.17 32.04
N PRO A 701 -10.50 7.68 31.04
CA PRO A 701 -9.54 6.60 31.26
C PRO A 701 -8.48 7.04 32.26
N ALA A 702 -8.14 6.15 33.20
CA ALA A 702 -6.99 6.34 34.08
C ALA A 702 -5.70 6.33 33.24
N VAL A 703 -5.10 7.50 33.09
CA VAL A 703 -3.85 7.70 32.34
C VAL A 703 -2.73 8.03 33.29
N GLU A 704 -1.62 7.28 33.18
CA GLU A 704 -0.41 7.52 33.95
C GLU A 704 0.65 8.18 33.07
N ALA A 705 1.09 9.37 33.48
CA ALA A 705 2.21 10.05 32.85
C ALA A 705 3.55 9.40 33.24
N PHE A 706 4.51 9.42 32.33
CA PHE A 706 5.88 8.97 32.58
C PHE A 706 6.52 9.83 33.67
N GLN A 707 6.87 9.20 34.79
CA GLN A 707 7.43 9.86 35.96
C GLN A 707 8.96 9.86 35.91
N GLN A 708 9.56 10.83 36.58
CA GLN A 708 11.00 10.87 36.77
C GLN A 708 11.45 9.70 37.66
N LEU A 709 12.53 9.02 37.28
CA LEU A 709 13.13 7.97 38.09
C LEU A 709 13.83 8.59 39.30
N GLU A 710 13.40 8.20 40.50
CA GLU A 710 13.99 8.60 41.78
C GLU A 710 14.95 7.52 42.30
N HIS A 711 16.15 7.92 42.73
CA HIS A 711 17.09 7.03 43.40
C HIS A 711 16.99 7.21 44.91
N ALA A 712 16.79 6.11 45.65
CA ALA A 712 16.62 6.12 47.12
C ALA A 712 17.87 6.60 47.90
N SER A 713 19.03 6.69 47.24
CA SER A 713 20.31 7.04 47.87
C SER A 713 21.14 7.95 46.96
N ILE A 714 21.19 9.25 47.28
CA ILE A 714 22.08 10.25 46.63
C ILE A 714 23.49 10.13 47.22
N GLY A 715 24.05 8.92 47.22
CA GLY A 715 25.49 8.76 47.37
C GLY A 715 26.10 9.09 46.01
N TYR A 716 26.74 10.24 45.86
CA TYR A 716 27.57 10.56 44.70
C TYR A 716 28.77 9.58 44.65
N GLN A 717 28.52 8.31 44.32
CA GLN A 717 29.53 7.51 43.63
C GLN A 717 29.80 8.23 42.30
N SER A 718 31.07 8.30 41.90
CA SER A 718 31.54 9.14 40.80
C SER A 718 30.58 9.12 39.61
N LEU A 719 30.22 10.30 39.07
CA LEU A 719 29.40 10.42 37.84
C LEU A 719 30.02 9.68 36.64
N THR A 720 31.29 9.27 36.74
CA THR A 720 32.05 8.53 35.73
C THR A 720 32.15 7.02 36.00
N ASP A 721 31.78 6.53 37.19
CA ASP A 721 31.78 5.10 37.52
C ASP A 721 30.46 4.46 37.08
N ILE A 722 30.28 4.37 35.76
CA ILE A 722 29.22 3.54 35.18
C ILE A 722 29.89 2.22 34.80
N PRO A 723 29.58 1.10 35.49
CA PRO A 723 30.09 -0.20 35.08
C PRO A 723 29.67 -0.43 33.63
N LYS A 724 30.65 -0.54 32.72
CA LYS A 724 30.38 -0.97 31.35
C LYS A 724 29.74 -2.35 31.40
N ALA A 725 28.76 -2.61 30.55
CA ALA A 725 28.21 -3.95 30.41
C ALA A 725 29.35 -4.92 30.08
N ILE A 726 29.67 -5.83 31.00
CA ILE A 726 30.60 -6.92 30.77
C ILE A 726 29.89 -7.88 29.81
N VAL A 727 30.55 -8.28 28.72
CA VAL A 727 30.03 -9.32 27.84
C VAL A 727 29.93 -10.60 28.66
N TYR A 728 28.71 -10.94 29.06
CA TYR A 728 28.44 -12.14 29.84
C TYR A 728 28.57 -13.36 28.93
N ASN A 729 29.53 -14.22 29.24
CA ASN A 729 29.78 -15.45 28.51
C ASN A 729 29.75 -16.61 29.50
N GLU A 730 29.01 -17.67 29.18
CA GLU A 730 28.82 -18.83 30.04
C GLU A 730 29.01 -20.14 29.25
N PRO A 731 29.45 -21.22 29.90
CA PRO A 731 29.51 -22.52 29.25
C PRO A 731 28.11 -23.01 28.88
N THR A 732 27.93 -23.33 27.60
CA THR A 732 26.68 -23.90 27.08
C THR A 732 26.71 -25.42 27.27
N TYR A 733 25.94 -25.92 28.24
CA TYR A 733 25.74 -27.37 28.46
C TYR A 733 24.47 -27.85 27.75
N ASP A 734 24.45 -29.11 27.30
CA ASP A 734 23.26 -29.72 26.72
C ASP A 734 22.35 -30.26 27.84
N PHE A 735 21.12 -29.71 27.92
CA PHE A 735 20.11 -30.12 28.90
C PHE A 735 19.04 -31.04 28.31
N LYS A 736 19.21 -31.54 27.07
CA LYS A 736 18.24 -32.46 26.42
C LYS A 736 17.96 -33.72 27.24
N GLU A 737 18.92 -34.22 28.00
CA GLU A 737 18.73 -35.39 28.86
C GLU A 737 17.62 -35.20 29.92
N PHE A 738 17.34 -33.95 30.32
CA PHE A 738 16.31 -33.63 31.30
C PHE A 738 14.89 -33.76 30.74
N GLN A 739 14.71 -33.87 29.42
CA GLN A 739 13.39 -34.11 28.82
C GLN A 739 12.75 -35.41 29.32
N ASN A 740 13.57 -36.42 29.66
CA ASN A 740 13.12 -37.73 30.13
C ASN A 740 13.15 -37.87 31.67
N ARG A 741 13.61 -36.85 32.41
CA ARG A 741 13.68 -36.88 33.89
C ARG A 741 12.40 -36.35 34.53
N SER A 742 12.18 -36.65 35.81
CA SER A 742 10.97 -36.22 36.52
C SER A 742 10.95 -34.71 36.75
N SER A 743 9.76 -34.15 36.99
CA SER A 743 9.61 -32.71 37.30
C SER A 743 10.34 -32.29 38.56
N ARG A 744 10.47 -33.21 39.52
CA ARG A 744 11.25 -32.98 40.73
C ARG A 744 12.74 -32.85 40.44
N ASP A 745 13.30 -33.72 39.60
CA ASP A 745 14.72 -33.68 39.23
C ASP A 745 15.08 -32.40 38.46
N ILE A 746 14.16 -31.92 37.62
CA ILE A 746 14.33 -30.66 36.89
C ILE A 746 14.29 -29.45 37.83
N LEU A 747 13.41 -29.45 38.84
CA LEU A 747 13.35 -28.39 39.85
C LEU A 747 14.62 -28.37 40.72
N GLU A 748 15.16 -29.54 41.07
CA GLU A 748 16.43 -29.66 41.78
C GLU A 748 17.61 -29.19 40.92
N ALA A 749 17.65 -29.56 39.64
CA ALA A 749 18.67 -29.04 38.72
C ALA A 749 18.53 -27.51 38.56
N LEU A 750 17.32 -26.98 38.52
CA LEU A 750 17.05 -25.55 38.36
C LEU A 750 17.50 -24.74 39.60
N SER A 751 17.49 -25.32 40.80
CA SER A 751 18.01 -24.65 42.01
C SER A 751 19.53 -24.67 42.09
N GLN A 752 20.18 -25.63 41.42
CA GLN A 752 21.64 -25.78 41.36
C GLN A 752 22.28 -25.07 40.14
N THR A 753 21.47 -24.60 39.19
CA THR A 753 21.98 -24.02 37.93
C THR A 753 22.14 -22.50 38.02
N ASP A 754 23.38 -22.03 37.96
CA ASP A 754 23.71 -20.60 37.97
C ASP A 754 23.78 -19.96 36.57
N THR A 755 23.74 -20.76 35.51
CA THR A 755 23.81 -20.29 34.12
C THR A 755 22.43 -19.87 33.60
N LEU A 756 22.37 -18.75 32.87
CA LEU A 756 21.13 -18.26 32.26
C LEU A 756 20.62 -19.25 31.20
N HIS A 757 21.54 -19.86 30.45
CA HIS A 757 21.26 -20.89 29.46
C HIS A 757 20.62 -22.11 30.12
N GLY A 758 21.24 -22.66 31.16
CA GLY A 758 20.68 -23.84 31.84
C GLY A 758 19.33 -23.55 32.49
N GLN A 759 19.17 -22.40 33.14
CA GLN A 759 17.88 -21.97 33.67
C GLN A 759 16.82 -21.86 32.56
N SER A 760 17.19 -21.31 31.39
CA SER A 760 16.26 -21.18 30.26
C SER A 760 15.82 -22.54 29.71
N GLN A 761 16.75 -23.48 29.55
CA GLN A 761 16.44 -24.82 29.03
C GLN A 761 15.53 -25.59 29.99
N LEU A 762 15.88 -25.63 31.29
CA LEU A 762 15.11 -26.33 32.31
C LEU A 762 13.71 -25.73 32.49
N LEU A 763 13.58 -24.40 32.53
CA LEU A 763 12.28 -23.73 32.57
C LEU A 763 11.46 -23.97 31.30
N GLY A 764 12.10 -24.02 30.13
CA GLY A 764 11.44 -24.38 28.87
C GLY A 764 10.88 -25.80 28.87
N ILE A 765 11.64 -26.78 29.39
CA ILE A 765 11.15 -28.16 29.55
C ILE A 765 9.93 -28.21 30.49
N LEU A 766 9.99 -27.49 31.63
CA LEU A 766 8.84 -27.37 32.53
C LEU A 766 7.63 -26.69 31.87
N TYR A 767 7.87 -25.66 31.06
CA TYR A 767 6.82 -24.93 30.36
C TYR A 767 6.04 -25.85 29.41
N PHE A 768 6.73 -26.64 28.59
CA PHE A 768 6.09 -27.55 27.64
C PHE A 768 5.45 -28.78 28.33
N ARG A 769 5.99 -29.24 29.46
CA ARG A 769 5.44 -30.41 30.18
C ARG A 769 4.29 -30.08 31.12
N GLU A 770 4.44 -29.07 31.97
CA GLU A 770 3.51 -28.74 33.05
C GLU A 770 2.62 -27.52 32.74
N GLY A 771 3.01 -26.72 31.74
CA GLY A 771 2.30 -25.51 31.32
C GLY A 771 2.82 -24.21 31.94
N PRO A 772 2.36 -23.05 31.43
CA PRO A 772 2.86 -21.72 31.79
C PRO A 772 2.63 -21.33 33.26
N GLN A 773 1.54 -21.83 33.85
CA GLN A 773 1.09 -21.48 35.21
C GLN A 773 1.64 -22.42 36.28
N PHE A 774 2.51 -23.37 35.90
CA PHE A 774 3.14 -24.27 36.87
C PHE A 774 3.96 -23.45 37.89
N TRP A 775 3.72 -23.70 39.18
CA TRP A 775 4.32 -22.94 40.26
C TRP A 775 5.69 -23.52 40.64
N THR A 776 6.71 -22.66 40.66
CA THR A 776 8.04 -23.00 41.19
C THR A 776 8.29 -22.23 42.49
N GLU A 777 9.38 -22.53 43.21
CA GLU A 777 9.70 -21.82 44.47
C GLU A 777 9.80 -20.29 44.32
N ASN A 778 10.08 -19.79 43.11
CA ASN A 778 10.30 -18.37 42.81
C ASN A 778 9.25 -17.78 41.84
N GLY A 779 8.00 -18.25 41.91
CA GLY A 779 6.89 -17.81 41.05
C GLY A 779 6.56 -18.79 39.93
N THR A 780 5.64 -18.41 39.05
CA THR A 780 5.23 -19.26 37.92
C THR A 780 6.36 -19.43 36.89
N VAL A 781 6.33 -20.53 36.12
CA VAL A 781 7.29 -20.76 35.03
C VAL A 781 7.28 -19.59 34.04
N LYS A 782 6.09 -19.07 33.69
CA LYS A 782 5.94 -17.90 32.81
C LYS A 782 6.64 -16.66 33.37
N GLU A 783 6.35 -16.26 34.60
CA GLU A 783 6.97 -15.08 35.23
C GLU A 783 8.50 -15.21 35.33
N ARG A 784 8.98 -16.42 35.64
CA ARG A 784 10.43 -16.70 35.68
C ARG A 784 11.07 -16.60 34.31
N LEU A 785 10.45 -17.12 33.26
CA LEU A 785 10.93 -16.96 31.88
C LEU A 785 10.92 -15.49 31.44
N GLU A 786 9.89 -14.71 31.80
CA GLU A 786 9.82 -13.27 31.50
C GLU A 786 10.91 -12.47 32.24
N LYS A 787 11.16 -12.79 33.51
CA LYS A 787 12.25 -12.20 34.29
C LYS A 787 13.62 -12.57 33.71
N LEU A 788 13.81 -13.84 33.35
CA LEU A 788 15.03 -14.33 32.72
C LEU A 788 15.28 -13.66 31.37
N THR A 789 14.22 -13.45 30.57
CA THR A 789 14.31 -12.74 29.29
C THR A 789 14.82 -11.30 29.47
N ARG A 790 14.27 -10.55 30.45
CA ARG A 790 14.71 -9.18 30.75
C ARG A 790 16.16 -9.15 31.24
N GLN A 791 16.53 -10.07 32.13
CA GLN A 791 17.89 -10.18 32.64
C GLN A 791 18.89 -10.53 31.53
N ALA A 792 18.57 -11.51 30.68
CA ALA A 792 19.39 -11.90 29.54
C ALA A 792 19.49 -10.79 28.49
N GLY A 793 18.43 -10.00 28.29
CA GLY A 793 18.44 -8.82 27.42
C GLY A 793 19.39 -7.74 27.91
N ALA A 794 19.34 -7.41 29.21
CA ALA A 794 20.26 -6.46 29.84
C ALA A 794 21.73 -6.93 29.81
N LEU A 795 21.96 -8.25 29.86
CA LEU A 795 23.29 -8.87 29.75
C LEU A 795 23.69 -9.21 28.31
N ARG A 796 22.82 -8.95 27.32
CA ARG A 796 23.03 -9.21 25.88
C ARG A 796 23.30 -10.68 25.54
N HIS A 797 22.73 -11.61 26.30
CA HIS A 797 22.82 -13.05 26.01
C HIS A 797 21.73 -13.48 25.02
N TRP A 798 21.92 -13.16 23.74
CA TRP A 798 20.87 -13.23 22.70
C TRP A 798 20.24 -14.60 22.48
N SER A 799 21.00 -15.69 22.63
CA SER A 799 20.43 -17.04 22.45
C SER A 799 19.39 -17.35 23.53
N VAL A 800 19.65 -17.04 24.79
CA VAL A 800 18.68 -17.16 25.89
C VAL A 800 17.47 -16.28 25.67
N VAL A 801 17.69 -15.02 25.25
CA VAL A 801 16.59 -14.09 24.95
C VAL A 801 15.67 -14.64 23.84
N ARG A 802 16.25 -15.17 22.76
CA ARG A 802 15.51 -15.81 21.66
C ARG A 802 14.78 -17.06 22.12
N TYR A 803 15.45 -17.91 22.90
CA TYR A 803 14.86 -19.14 23.44
C TYR A 803 13.63 -18.82 24.30
N CYS A 804 13.77 -17.95 25.31
CA CYS A 804 12.67 -17.59 26.19
C CYS A 804 11.53 -16.89 25.42
N SER A 805 11.86 -16.00 24.48
CA SER A 805 10.85 -15.35 23.63
C SER A 805 10.08 -16.34 22.76
N SER A 806 10.76 -17.39 22.29
CA SER A 806 10.12 -18.48 21.54
C SER A 806 9.18 -19.28 22.42
N VAL A 807 9.64 -19.74 23.60
CA VAL A 807 8.82 -20.50 24.56
C VAL A 807 7.56 -19.72 24.97
N LEU A 808 7.72 -18.42 25.21
CA LEU A 808 6.63 -17.51 25.58
C LEU A 808 5.73 -17.11 24.40
N ARG A 809 6.02 -17.59 23.18
CA ARG A 809 5.30 -17.29 21.94
C ARG A 809 5.15 -15.78 21.63
N LYS A 810 6.20 -14.99 21.91
CA LYS A 810 6.18 -13.54 21.72
C LYS A 810 6.18 -13.14 20.24
N LEU A 811 5.24 -12.29 19.84
CA LEU A 811 5.13 -11.73 18.49
C LEU A 811 5.64 -10.29 18.44
N VAL A 812 6.26 -9.89 17.33
CA VAL A 812 6.60 -8.48 17.08
C VAL A 812 5.41 -7.71 16.50
N ASP A 813 5.05 -6.57 17.10
CA ASP A 813 3.91 -5.73 16.67
C ASP A 813 3.96 -5.30 15.18
N SER A 814 5.16 -5.11 14.65
CA SER A 814 5.39 -4.61 13.29
C SER A 814 5.49 -5.70 12.21
N ILE A 815 5.24 -6.98 12.53
CA ILE A 815 5.40 -8.08 11.56
C ILE A 815 4.38 -8.02 10.42
N SER A 816 3.08 -7.86 10.71
CA SER A 816 2.04 -7.85 9.67
C SER A 816 2.19 -6.69 8.66
N PRO A 817 2.52 -5.45 9.07
CA PRO A 817 2.85 -4.37 8.14
C PRO A 817 4.04 -4.68 7.22
N ASN A 818 5.10 -5.32 7.74
CA ASN A 818 6.27 -5.70 6.94
C ASN A 818 5.92 -6.80 5.94
N ILE A 819 5.16 -7.83 6.34
CA ILE A 819 4.63 -8.86 5.44
C ILE A 819 3.80 -8.21 4.32
N THR A 820 2.89 -7.31 4.66
CA THR A 820 2.06 -6.60 3.66
C THR A 820 2.93 -5.84 2.66
N SER A 821 3.97 -5.15 3.13
CA SER A 821 4.87 -4.38 2.28
C SER A 821 5.64 -5.26 1.29
N ILE A 822 6.04 -6.47 1.72
CA ILE A 822 6.66 -7.49 0.86
C ILE A 822 5.68 -7.94 -0.23
N LEU A 823 4.45 -8.29 0.14
CA LEU A 823 3.42 -8.76 -0.79
C LEU A 823 3.05 -7.72 -1.85
N VAL A 824 2.88 -6.47 -1.44
CA VAL A 824 2.52 -5.35 -2.32
C VAL A 824 3.59 -5.11 -3.38
N CYS A 825 4.87 -5.30 -3.03
CA CYS A 825 5.98 -5.22 -3.99
C CYS A 825 6.00 -6.38 -5.01
N GLY A 826 4.95 -7.20 -5.04
CA GLY A 826 4.80 -8.33 -5.93
C GLY A 826 5.72 -9.49 -5.57
N LYS A 827 6.10 -9.61 -4.29
CA LYS A 827 6.92 -10.71 -3.78
C LYS A 827 6.06 -11.68 -3.00
N GLN A 828 6.44 -12.94 -2.98
CA GLN A 828 5.86 -13.93 -2.07
C GLN A 828 6.83 -14.21 -0.92
N ILE A 829 6.31 -14.64 0.22
CA ILE A 829 7.13 -15.01 1.36
C ILE A 829 6.71 -16.39 1.88
N THR A 830 7.68 -17.20 2.31
CA THR A 830 7.38 -18.47 2.97
C THR A 830 8.04 -18.55 4.34
N VAL A 831 7.35 -19.20 5.26
CA VAL A 831 7.80 -19.46 6.63
C VAL A 831 7.88 -20.97 6.81
N GLY A 832 9.00 -21.46 7.35
CA GLY A 832 9.28 -22.87 7.54
C GLY A 832 10.77 -23.14 7.73
N VAL A 833 11.11 -24.19 8.46
CA VAL A 833 12.52 -24.55 8.73
C VAL A 833 13.11 -25.25 7.50
N PHE A 834 14.37 -24.95 7.18
CA PHE A 834 15.07 -25.59 6.06
C PHE A 834 15.03 -27.13 6.19
N GLY A 835 14.69 -27.81 5.10
CA GLY A 835 14.52 -29.27 5.06
C GLY A 835 13.13 -29.78 5.50
N HIS A 836 12.23 -28.90 5.93
CA HIS A 836 10.87 -29.21 6.35
C HIS A 836 9.80 -28.49 5.51
N GLU A 837 8.53 -28.71 5.83
CA GLU A 837 7.41 -28.05 5.16
C GLU A 837 7.46 -26.52 5.36
N GLU A 838 7.14 -25.79 4.29
CA GLU A 838 7.00 -24.34 4.31
C GLU A 838 5.56 -23.94 4.00
N VAL A 839 5.09 -22.88 4.64
CA VAL A 839 3.79 -22.26 4.35
C VAL A 839 4.00 -21.00 3.54
N VAL A 840 3.27 -20.88 2.44
CA VAL A 840 3.26 -19.68 1.60
C VAL A 840 2.31 -18.66 2.21
N ILE A 841 2.79 -17.42 2.34
CA ILE A 841 1.96 -16.26 2.65
C ILE A 841 1.81 -15.47 1.35
N ASP A 842 0.59 -15.47 0.82
CA ASP A 842 0.22 -14.83 -0.44
C ASP A 842 -0.79 -13.68 -0.24
N LYS A 843 -1.39 -13.59 0.95
CA LYS A 843 -2.28 -12.52 1.39
C LYS A 843 -1.84 -11.93 2.73
N PRO A 844 -2.16 -10.65 3.01
CA PRO A 844 -1.91 -10.08 4.33
C PRO A 844 -2.66 -10.84 5.43
N LEU A 845 -1.95 -11.13 6.52
CA LEU A 845 -2.48 -11.87 7.67
C LEU A 845 -2.70 -10.94 8.87
N THR A 846 -3.59 -11.33 9.77
CA THR A 846 -3.74 -10.76 11.11
C THR A 846 -2.55 -11.17 11.99
N PRO A 847 -2.21 -10.38 13.03
CA PRO A 847 -1.11 -10.74 13.95
C PRO A 847 -1.26 -12.15 14.54
N LYS A 848 -2.49 -12.54 14.91
CA LYS A 848 -2.79 -13.86 15.47
C LYS A 848 -2.54 -15.00 14.47
N GLU A 849 -2.98 -14.84 13.21
CA GLU A 849 -2.70 -15.83 12.16
C GLU A 849 -1.20 -15.98 11.90
N VAL A 850 -0.44 -14.87 11.94
CA VAL A 850 1.02 -14.89 11.78
C VAL A 850 1.67 -15.63 12.96
N GLU A 851 1.23 -15.36 14.20
CA GLU A 851 1.73 -16.05 15.39
C GLU A 851 1.48 -17.56 15.31
N GLU A 852 0.25 -17.98 15.05
CA GLU A 852 -0.12 -19.39 14.94
C GLU A 852 0.67 -20.10 13.84
N MET A 853 0.84 -19.46 12.68
CA MET A 853 1.61 -20.00 11.56
C MET A 853 3.10 -20.17 11.88
N ILE A 854 3.76 -19.13 12.40
CA ILE A 854 5.20 -19.16 12.69
C ILE A 854 5.50 -20.21 13.77
N TYR A 855 4.74 -20.21 14.87
CA TYR A 855 5.02 -21.11 15.98
C TYR A 855 4.66 -22.57 15.66
N SER A 856 3.57 -22.83 14.91
CA SER A 856 3.22 -24.20 14.52
C SER A 856 4.21 -24.83 13.55
N LYS A 857 4.76 -24.06 12.61
CA LYS A 857 5.66 -24.58 11.56
C LYS A 857 7.14 -24.49 11.92
N CYS A 858 7.57 -23.52 12.72
CA CYS A 858 8.98 -23.35 13.05
C CYS A 858 9.37 -24.00 14.38
N GLN A 859 8.63 -23.72 15.46
CA GLN A 859 9.01 -24.11 16.81
C GLN A 859 9.09 -25.64 16.99
N ALA A 860 8.26 -26.39 16.25
CA ALA A 860 8.24 -27.86 16.30
C ALA A 860 9.55 -28.51 15.80
N HIS A 861 10.29 -27.84 14.92
CA HIS A 861 11.54 -28.35 14.35
C HIS A 861 12.76 -27.69 14.99
N ASP A 862 12.70 -26.37 15.20
CA ASP A 862 13.77 -25.61 15.84
C ASP A 862 13.18 -24.42 16.61
N ILE A 863 13.42 -24.42 17.92
CA ILE A 863 12.87 -23.42 18.83
C ILE A 863 13.37 -22.01 18.54
N TYR A 864 14.60 -21.83 18.05
CA TYR A 864 15.17 -20.52 17.76
C TYR A 864 14.62 -19.94 16.46
N GLN A 865 14.35 -20.80 15.46
CA GLN A 865 13.88 -20.37 14.14
C GLN A 865 12.55 -19.60 14.20
N ALA A 866 11.64 -19.93 15.13
CA ALA A 866 10.40 -19.17 15.28
C ALA A 866 10.62 -17.67 15.54
N VAL A 867 11.69 -17.31 16.27
CA VAL A 867 12.03 -15.91 16.56
C VAL A 867 12.96 -15.33 15.50
N LEU A 868 13.94 -16.10 15.03
CA LEU A 868 14.86 -15.66 13.96
C LEU A 868 14.11 -15.35 12.67
N GLN A 869 13.13 -16.17 12.27
CA GLN A 869 12.34 -15.90 11.08
C GLN A 869 11.54 -14.60 11.22
N GLN A 870 10.97 -14.29 12.40
CA GLN A 870 10.33 -13.00 12.64
C GLN A 870 11.29 -11.82 12.43
N GLU A 871 12.52 -11.91 12.95
CA GLU A 871 13.56 -10.88 12.74
C GLU A 871 13.90 -10.70 11.26
N ILE A 872 14.11 -11.80 10.53
CA ILE A 872 14.41 -11.74 9.08
C ILE A 872 13.24 -11.13 8.30
N VAL A 873 11.98 -11.49 8.61
CA VAL A 873 10.80 -10.88 7.97
C VAL A 873 10.79 -9.35 8.16
N LEU A 874 11.11 -8.87 9.37
CA LEU A 874 11.19 -7.43 9.65
C LEU A 874 12.29 -6.76 8.85
N TYR A 875 13.49 -7.34 8.82
CA TYR A 875 14.62 -6.78 8.08
C TYR A 875 14.38 -6.80 6.58
N VAL A 876 13.83 -7.88 6.03
CA VAL A 876 13.45 -8.00 4.62
C VAL A 876 12.39 -6.96 4.27
N GLY A 877 11.34 -6.80 5.10
CA GLY A 877 10.29 -5.79 4.87
C GLY A 877 10.87 -4.37 4.83
N ARG A 878 11.76 -4.02 5.77
CA ARG A 878 12.46 -2.74 5.79
C ARG A 878 13.40 -2.55 4.60
N LEU A 879 14.17 -3.59 4.22
CA LEU A 879 15.11 -3.53 3.10
C LEU A 879 14.40 -3.44 1.76
N ILE A 880 13.25 -4.09 1.56
CA ILE A 880 12.45 -3.93 0.34
C ILE A 880 12.01 -2.48 0.17
N ALA A 881 11.59 -1.82 1.26
CA ALA A 881 11.14 -0.44 1.22
C ALA A 881 12.29 0.58 1.01
N THR A 882 13.47 0.31 1.55
CA THR A 882 14.62 1.25 1.53
C THR A 882 15.60 1.00 0.38
N ALA A 883 15.81 -0.26 0.02
CA ALA A 883 16.76 -0.73 -0.97
C ALA A 883 16.14 -1.84 -1.87
N PRO A 884 15.10 -1.51 -2.66
CA PRO A 884 14.37 -2.51 -3.46
C PRO A 884 15.25 -3.25 -4.48
N HIS A 885 16.35 -2.62 -4.91
CA HIS A 885 17.31 -3.21 -5.85
C HIS A 885 17.95 -4.50 -5.34
N LEU A 886 18.09 -4.67 -4.03
CA LEU A 886 18.63 -5.88 -3.40
C LEU A 886 17.79 -7.13 -3.69
N PHE A 887 16.50 -6.94 -4.02
CA PHE A 887 15.53 -8.00 -4.30
C PHE A 887 15.20 -8.13 -5.80
N HIS A 888 15.97 -7.48 -6.67
CA HIS A 888 15.85 -7.69 -8.10
C HIS A 888 16.15 -9.15 -8.44
N GLY A 889 15.23 -9.78 -9.19
CA GLY A 889 15.33 -11.20 -9.52
C GLY A 889 14.89 -12.16 -8.42
N ILE A 890 14.51 -11.70 -7.22
CA ILE A 890 13.97 -12.57 -6.17
C ILE A 890 12.46 -12.37 -6.13
N LEU A 891 11.66 -13.32 -6.61
CA LEU A 891 10.20 -13.23 -6.53
C LEU A 891 9.66 -13.81 -5.21
N LYS A 892 10.12 -15.00 -4.85
CA LYS A 892 9.69 -15.72 -3.65
C LYS A 892 10.82 -15.73 -2.61
N ILE A 893 10.57 -15.11 -1.46
CA ILE A 893 11.52 -15.00 -0.35
C ILE A 893 11.23 -16.13 0.63
N ARG A 894 12.00 -17.21 0.54
CA ARG A 894 11.86 -18.36 1.43
C ARG A 894 12.70 -18.15 2.69
N ILE A 895 12.07 -17.78 3.81
CA ILE A 895 12.80 -17.28 4.99
C ILE A 895 13.73 -18.34 5.59
N GLY A 896 13.34 -19.61 5.61
CA GLY A 896 14.21 -20.72 6.00
C GLY A 896 15.46 -20.85 5.11
N TRP A 897 15.34 -20.65 3.80
CA TRP A 897 16.47 -20.67 2.87
C TRP A 897 17.34 -19.42 2.94
N VAL A 898 16.75 -18.26 3.27
CA VAL A 898 17.52 -17.05 3.56
C VAL A 898 18.40 -17.26 4.80
N LEU A 899 17.86 -17.87 5.86
CA LEU A 899 18.66 -18.25 7.03
C LEU A 899 19.76 -19.23 6.66
N GLN A 900 19.46 -20.23 5.82
CA GLN A 900 20.47 -21.17 5.33
C GLN A 900 21.57 -20.48 4.52
N ALA A 901 21.23 -19.52 3.67
CA ALA A 901 22.19 -18.71 2.91
C ALA A 901 23.10 -17.88 3.84
N MET A 902 22.56 -17.35 4.94
CA MET A 902 23.34 -16.64 5.97
C MET A 902 24.32 -17.58 6.67
N ILE A 903 23.88 -18.79 7.04
CA ILE A 903 24.74 -19.81 7.65
C ILE A 903 25.87 -20.21 6.70
N LEU A 904 25.57 -20.47 5.43
CA LEU A 904 26.57 -20.79 4.40
C LEU A 904 27.57 -19.66 4.22
N HIS A 905 27.10 -18.42 4.10
CA HIS A 905 27.96 -17.25 3.96
C HIS A 905 28.93 -17.08 5.14
N MET A 906 28.47 -17.31 6.38
CA MET A 906 29.34 -17.27 7.56
C MET A 906 30.38 -18.40 7.56
N LYS A 907 29.99 -19.61 7.17
CA LYS A 907 30.91 -20.77 7.05
C LYS A 907 31.97 -20.58 5.96
N PHE A 908 31.66 -19.89 4.87
CA PHE A 908 32.65 -19.61 3.82
C PHE A 908 33.69 -18.57 4.23
N LEU A 909 33.36 -17.70 5.17
CA LEU A 909 34.26 -16.64 5.65
C LEU A 909 35.06 -17.04 6.90
N SER A 910 34.57 -18.01 7.69
CA SER A 910 35.20 -18.48 8.92
C SER A 910 35.06 -19.98 9.08
N SER A 911 36.13 -20.66 9.52
CA SER A 911 36.14 -22.11 9.79
C SER A 911 35.34 -22.50 11.03
N SER A 912 35.13 -21.58 11.98
CA SER A 912 34.31 -21.79 13.18
C SER A 912 33.47 -20.53 13.46
N PRO A 913 32.39 -20.30 12.68
CA PRO A 913 31.51 -19.16 12.90
C PRO A 913 30.63 -19.39 14.15
N PRO A 914 30.31 -18.34 14.92
CA PRO A 914 29.34 -18.45 16.00
C PRO A 914 27.95 -18.84 15.43
N PRO A 915 27.13 -19.54 16.22
CA PRO A 915 25.79 -19.92 15.78
C PRO A 915 24.89 -18.68 15.62
N LEU A 916 23.93 -18.74 14.70
CA LEU A 916 23.18 -17.57 14.26
C LEU A 916 22.36 -16.94 15.41
N GLU A 917 21.81 -17.78 16.28
CA GLU A 917 21.02 -17.41 17.45
C GLU A 917 21.82 -16.70 18.54
N SER A 918 23.16 -16.76 18.49
CA SER A 918 24.03 -16.04 19.44
C SER A 918 24.37 -14.62 18.99
N LEU A 919 24.17 -14.29 17.71
CA LEU A 919 24.49 -12.97 17.16
C LEU A 919 23.52 -11.91 17.70
N SER A 920 24.00 -10.68 17.90
CA SER A 920 23.09 -9.57 18.19
C SER A 920 22.13 -9.30 17.01
N PRO A 921 20.92 -8.77 17.26
CA PRO A 921 19.98 -8.38 16.19
C PRO A 921 20.62 -7.52 15.08
N SER A 922 21.48 -6.57 15.44
CA SER A 922 22.21 -5.71 14.49
C SER A 922 23.25 -6.48 13.67
N GLU A 923 23.96 -7.45 14.26
CA GLU A 923 24.87 -8.34 13.52
C GLU A 923 24.11 -9.25 12.56
N LEU A 924 22.97 -9.81 12.99
CA LEU A 924 22.11 -10.64 12.15
C LEU A 924 21.66 -9.85 10.89
N ARG A 925 21.23 -8.61 11.08
CA ARG A 925 20.86 -7.70 9.98
C ARG A 925 22.05 -7.40 9.04
N LYS A 926 23.26 -7.21 9.57
CA LYS A 926 24.48 -7.00 8.75
C LYS A 926 24.80 -8.22 7.90
N VAL A 927 24.67 -9.44 8.44
CA VAL A 927 24.88 -10.68 7.69
C VAL A 927 23.84 -10.80 6.56
N LEU A 928 22.56 -10.56 6.84
CA LEU A 928 21.51 -10.56 5.83
C LEU A 928 21.80 -9.57 4.70
N TYR A 929 22.18 -8.34 5.04
CA TYR A 929 22.52 -7.32 4.05
C TYR A 929 23.67 -7.79 3.13
N ARG A 930 24.74 -8.34 3.71
CA ARG A 930 25.89 -8.87 2.93
C ARG A 930 25.45 -9.97 1.96
N VAL A 931 24.63 -10.91 2.42
CA VAL A 931 24.09 -12.02 1.62
C VAL A 931 23.28 -11.50 0.43
N LEU A 932 22.47 -10.45 0.63
CA LEU A 932 21.66 -9.86 -0.44
C LEU A 932 22.49 -9.02 -1.45
N THR A 933 23.62 -8.44 -1.03
CA THR A 933 24.48 -7.59 -1.88
C THR A 933 25.47 -8.34 -2.78
N LEU A 934 25.59 -9.67 -2.67
CA LEU A 934 26.56 -10.46 -3.43
C LEU A 934 26.43 -10.37 -4.96
N SER A 935 25.27 -9.90 -5.45
CA SER A 935 24.99 -9.74 -6.88
C SER A 935 25.61 -8.49 -7.51
N ASP A 936 25.97 -7.47 -6.73
CA ASP A 936 26.59 -6.26 -7.26
C ASP A 936 28.05 -6.56 -7.64
N ASN A 937 28.34 -6.47 -8.95
CA ASN A 937 29.66 -6.72 -9.56
C ASN A 937 30.82 -5.84 -9.03
N GLY A 938 30.59 -5.04 -7.98
CA GLY A 938 31.55 -4.14 -7.35
C GLY A 938 31.97 -4.49 -5.92
N SER A 939 31.37 -5.49 -5.26
CA SER A 939 31.85 -5.90 -3.92
C SER A 939 32.98 -6.93 -4.05
N ASN A 940 34.17 -6.59 -3.54
CA ASN A 940 35.34 -7.47 -3.41
C ASN A 940 35.08 -8.66 -2.46
N THR A 941 34.19 -9.58 -2.81
CA THR A 941 33.90 -10.78 -2.02
C THR A 941 34.77 -11.94 -2.52
N ARG A 942 35.60 -12.49 -1.63
CA ARG A 942 36.53 -13.64 -1.87
C ARG A 942 35.81 -14.98 -2.12
N LEU A 943 34.54 -14.98 -2.55
CA LEU A 943 33.77 -16.21 -2.73
C LEU A 943 34.06 -16.85 -4.09
N SER A 944 34.12 -18.18 -4.15
CA SER A 944 34.21 -18.91 -5.41
C SER A 944 32.90 -18.84 -6.19
N ILE A 945 32.93 -19.20 -7.48
CA ILE A 945 31.72 -19.21 -8.33
C ILE A 945 30.71 -20.23 -7.80
N HIS A 946 31.19 -21.40 -7.36
CA HIS A 946 30.34 -22.41 -6.74
C HIS A 946 29.64 -21.85 -5.48
N GLN A 947 30.38 -21.22 -4.57
CA GLN A 947 29.81 -20.61 -3.36
C GLN A 947 28.78 -19.52 -3.69
N ARG A 948 29.00 -18.75 -4.76
CA ARG A 948 28.04 -17.75 -5.22
C ARG A 948 26.76 -18.40 -5.76
N ARG A 949 26.87 -19.48 -6.55
CA ARG A 949 25.71 -20.26 -7.03
C ARG A 949 24.91 -20.84 -5.87
N GLN A 950 25.56 -21.32 -4.82
CA GLN A 950 24.89 -21.82 -3.62
C GLN A 950 24.05 -20.74 -2.92
N ILE A 951 24.61 -19.55 -2.73
CA ILE A 951 23.88 -18.45 -2.07
C ILE A 951 22.75 -17.92 -2.97
N GLU A 952 23.02 -17.63 -4.24
CA GLU A 952 22.00 -17.09 -5.17
C GLU A 952 20.88 -18.11 -5.45
N GLY A 953 21.21 -19.40 -5.48
CA GLY A 953 20.24 -20.49 -5.55
C GLY A 953 19.31 -20.53 -4.34
N ALA A 954 19.86 -20.41 -3.13
CA ALA A 954 19.09 -20.39 -1.90
C ALA A 954 18.20 -19.13 -1.78
N LEU A 955 18.66 -18.00 -2.31
CA LEU A 955 17.86 -16.77 -2.43
C LEU A 955 16.81 -16.83 -3.55
N CYS A 956 16.78 -17.89 -4.35
CA CYS A 956 15.93 -18.04 -5.53
C CYS A 956 16.09 -16.91 -6.56
N ARG A 957 17.28 -16.29 -6.66
CA ARG A 957 17.49 -15.14 -7.56
C ARG A 957 17.55 -15.58 -9.03
N VAL A 958 16.90 -14.83 -9.90
CA VAL A 958 16.88 -15.02 -11.36
C VAL A 958 17.24 -13.73 -12.13
N PRO A 959 17.69 -13.81 -13.39
CA PRO A 959 17.99 -12.63 -14.22
C PRO A 959 16.78 -11.73 -14.51
N LYS A 960 17.03 -10.53 -15.04
CA LYS A 960 15.96 -9.60 -15.44
C LYS A 960 15.12 -10.18 -16.59
N ASN A 961 13.81 -9.99 -16.49
CA ASN A 961 12.79 -10.50 -17.43
C ASN A 961 12.80 -12.03 -17.56
N PHE A 962 13.30 -12.75 -16.55
CA PHE A 962 13.38 -14.21 -16.60
C PHE A 962 12.02 -14.86 -16.87
N TYR A 963 10.97 -14.46 -16.13
CA TYR A 963 9.64 -15.03 -16.32
C TYR A 963 9.07 -14.73 -17.72
N ASP A 964 9.21 -13.51 -18.23
CA ASP A 964 8.81 -13.16 -19.60
C ASP A 964 9.51 -14.08 -20.63
N ARG A 965 10.80 -14.37 -20.43
CA ARG A 965 11.55 -15.29 -21.31
C ARG A 965 11.08 -16.74 -21.20
N VAL A 966 10.69 -17.18 -20.00
CA VAL A 966 10.09 -18.51 -19.80
C VAL A 966 8.76 -18.57 -20.54
N TRP A 967 7.94 -17.52 -20.49
CA TRP A 967 6.71 -17.44 -21.30
C TRP A 967 7.00 -17.60 -22.79
N ASP A 968 7.99 -16.88 -23.33
CA ASP A 968 8.36 -16.98 -24.74
C ASP A 968 8.88 -18.37 -25.12
N ILE A 969 9.62 -19.05 -24.23
CA ILE A 969 9.98 -20.46 -24.41
C ILE A 969 8.72 -21.33 -24.46
N MET A 970 7.80 -21.16 -23.51
CA MET A 970 6.56 -21.92 -23.43
C MET A 970 5.73 -21.77 -24.71
N THR A 971 5.67 -20.59 -25.33
CA THR A 971 4.96 -20.42 -26.62
C THR A 971 5.56 -21.24 -27.78
N ARG A 972 6.80 -21.70 -27.65
CA ARG A 972 7.53 -22.47 -28.67
C ARG A 972 7.86 -23.91 -28.27
N THR A 973 7.26 -24.38 -27.19
CA THR A 973 7.41 -25.74 -26.69
C THR A 973 6.02 -26.36 -26.53
N SER A 974 5.60 -27.18 -27.50
CA SER A 974 4.21 -27.65 -27.64
C SER A 974 3.68 -28.39 -26.41
N GLU A 975 4.52 -29.17 -25.72
CA GLU A 975 4.11 -29.93 -24.55
C GLU A 975 4.61 -29.32 -23.22
N GLY A 976 5.37 -28.22 -23.24
CA GLY A 976 5.92 -27.58 -22.03
C GLY A 976 7.26 -28.15 -21.53
N ILE A 977 7.60 -27.84 -20.27
CA ILE A 977 8.94 -28.02 -19.69
C ILE A 977 8.90 -28.97 -18.49
N ILE A 978 9.92 -29.81 -18.32
CA ILE A 978 10.08 -30.73 -17.18
C ILE A 978 11.36 -30.39 -16.39
N VAL A 979 11.25 -30.34 -15.06
CA VAL A 979 12.36 -30.19 -14.10
C VAL A 979 12.11 -31.16 -12.94
N GLU A 980 13.13 -31.93 -12.51
CA GLU A 980 13.01 -32.96 -11.46
C GLU A 980 11.74 -33.83 -11.56
N GLY A 981 11.40 -34.32 -12.76
CA GLY A 981 10.20 -35.14 -13.01
C GLY A 981 8.85 -34.41 -12.92
N HIS A 982 8.85 -33.11 -12.61
CA HIS A 982 7.64 -32.28 -12.56
C HIS A 982 7.44 -31.59 -13.90
N HIS A 983 6.17 -31.45 -14.31
CA HIS A 983 5.80 -30.93 -15.62
C HIS A 983 5.11 -29.57 -15.49
N LEU A 984 5.65 -28.57 -16.20
CA LEU A 984 5.00 -27.29 -16.44
C LEU A 984 4.45 -27.31 -17.88
N PRO A 985 3.16 -27.64 -18.07
CA PRO A 985 2.60 -27.87 -19.39
C PRO A 985 2.35 -26.55 -20.14
N GLN A 986 2.44 -26.56 -21.47
CA GLN A 986 2.11 -25.37 -22.28
C GLN A 986 0.64 -24.96 -22.09
N GLN A 987 -0.25 -25.94 -22.23
CA GLN A 987 -1.67 -25.81 -21.94
C GLN A 987 -2.00 -26.63 -20.69
N PRO A 988 -2.77 -26.10 -19.72
CA PRO A 988 -3.56 -24.88 -19.79
C PRO A 988 -2.83 -23.61 -19.29
N THR A 989 -1.52 -23.63 -19.06
CA THR A 989 -0.78 -22.48 -18.52
C THR A 989 -0.96 -21.20 -19.36
N LEU A 990 -0.81 -21.30 -20.68
CA LEU A 990 -0.97 -20.16 -21.58
C LEU A 990 -2.43 -19.75 -21.80
N THR A 991 -3.39 -20.64 -21.56
CA THR A 991 -4.83 -20.30 -21.60
C THR A 991 -5.28 -19.59 -20.34
N GLU A 992 -4.83 -20.04 -19.18
CA GLU A 992 -5.27 -19.52 -17.87
C GLU A 992 -4.55 -18.23 -17.45
N MET A 993 -3.38 -17.94 -18.00
CA MET A 993 -2.52 -16.86 -17.53
C MET A 993 -2.13 -15.91 -18.67
N THR A 994 -1.52 -14.79 -18.32
CA THR A 994 -0.88 -13.86 -19.25
C THR A 994 0.59 -13.65 -18.88
N VAL A 995 1.42 -13.29 -19.86
CA VAL A 995 2.87 -13.05 -19.68
C VAL A 995 3.22 -12.10 -18.53
N TYR A 996 2.33 -11.15 -18.22
CA TYR A 996 2.56 -10.14 -17.19
C TYR A 996 1.83 -10.44 -15.86
N ASP A 997 1.18 -11.60 -15.74
CA ASP A 997 0.52 -12.00 -14.50
C ASP A 997 1.56 -12.41 -13.46
N LEU A 998 1.39 -11.90 -12.23
CA LEU A 998 2.16 -12.39 -11.09
C LEU A 998 1.95 -13.89 -10.88
N LYS A 999 0.75 -14.41 -11.20
CA LYS A 999 0.40 -15.84 -11.10
C LYS A 999 1.33 -16.72 -11.95
N PHE A 1000 1.61 -16.33 -13.19
CA PHE A 1000 2.52 -17.09 -14.05
C PHE A 1000 3.95 -17.11 -13.49
N ALA A 1001 4.46 -15.97 -13.04
CA ALA A 1001 5.78 -15.89 -12.43
C ALA A 1001 5.86 -16.75 -11.15
N THR A 1002 4.79 -16.77 -10.34
CA THR A 1002 4.68 -17.63 -9.17
C THR A 1002 4.70 -19.12 -9.53
N GLU A 1003 3.98 -19.55 -10.57
CA GLU A 1003 3.99 -20.95 -11.02
C GLU A 1003 5.38 -21.40 -11.46
N VAL A 1004 6.09 -20.57 -12.23
CA VAL A 1004 7.48 -20.83 -12.63
C VAL A 1004 8.40 -20.94 -11.41
N GLU A 1005 8.22 -20.10 -10.39
CA GLU A 1005 8.98 -20.24 -9.14
C GLU A 1005 8.63 -21.49 -8.36
N MET A 1006 7.34 -21.86 -8.26
CA MET A 1006 6.94 -23.11 -7.61
C MET A 1006 7.54 -24.32 -8.31
N PHE A 1007 7.56 -24.30 -9.64
CA PHE A 1007 8.21 -25.29 -10.48
C PHE A 1007 9.72 -25.41 -10.18
N LEU A 1008 10.45 -24.30 -10.14
CA LEU A 1008 11.90 -24.29 -9.84
C LEU A 1008 12.24 -24.54 -8.36
N SER A 1009 11.31 -24.26 -7.43
CA SER A 1009 11.55 -24.37 -5.99
C SER A 1009 11.69 -25.80 -5.47
N ARG A 1010 11.35 -26.80 -6.32
CA ARG A 1010 11.48 -28.24 -6.03
C ARG A 1010 12.90 -28.75 -6.15
N VAL A 1011 13.78 -27.99 -6.81
CA VAL A 1011 15.20 -28.34 -6.95
C VAL A 1011 15.87 -28.27 -5.57
N ALA A 1012 16.39 -29.41 -5.11
CA ALA A 1012 16.93 -29.54 -3.75
C ALA A 1012 18.26 -28.82 -3.55
N LEU A 1013 19.12 -28.81 -4.58
CA LEU A 1013 20.46 -28.21 -4.53
C LEU A 1013 20.45 -26.77 -5.08
N PRO A 1014 20.76 -25.74 -4.26
CA PRO A 1014 20.82 -24.35 -4.70
C PRO A 1014 21.69 -24.09 -5.94
N GLU A 1015 22.87 -24.67 -5.97
CA GLU A 1015 23.85 -24.53 -7.06
C GLU A 1015 23.32 -25.11 -8.37
N TYR A 1016 22.62 -26.24 -8.31
CA TYR A 1016 21.97 -26.87 -9.46
C TYR A 1016 20.78 -26.04 -9.95
N ARG A 1017 19.99 -25.44 -9.04
CA ARG A 1017 18.93 -24.49 -9.40
C ARG A 1017 19.49 -23.32 -10.23
N GLN A 1018 20.67 -22.80 -9.88
CA GLN A 1018 21.31 -21.74 -10.67
C GLN A 1018 21.74 -22.21 -12.06
N ILE A 1019 22.27 -23.43 -12.19
CA ILE A 1019 22.57 -24.01 -13.52
C ILE A 1019 21.30 -24.15 -14.38
N LEU A 1020 20.17 -24.56 -13.80
CA LEU A 1020 18.89 -24.61 -14.51
C LEU A 1020 18.41 -23.23 -14.98
N VAL A 1021 18.58 -22.20 -14.13
CA VAL A 1021 18.29 -20.81 -14.51
C VAL A 1021 19.19 -20.36 -15.67
N GLU A 1022 20.49 -20.66 -15.62
CA GLU A 1022 21.43 -20.40 -16.73
C GLU A 1022 20.99 -21.12 -18.02
N LEU A 1023 20.61 -22.41 -17.93
CA LEU A 1023 20.13 -23.21 -19.05
C LEU A 1023 18.89 -22.60 -19.70
N ILE A 1024 17.87 -22.24 -18.90
CA ILE A 1024 16.63 -21.61 -19.41
C ILE A 1024 16.96 -20.32 -20.20
N MET A 1025 17.91 -19.53 -19.71
CA MET A 1025 18.35 -18.32 -20.40
C MET A 1025 19.06 -18.63 -21.72
N VAL A 1026 19.85 -19.70 -21.77
CA VAL A 1026 20.50 -20.19 -23.00
C VAL A 1026 19.45 -20.68 -24.01
N VAL A 1027 18.46 -21.47 -23.57
CA VAL A 1027 17.35 -21.94 -24.41
C VAL A 1027 16.60 -20.75 -25.02
N TYR A 1028 16.24 -19.76 -24.21
CA TYR A 1028 15.60 -18.53 -24.69
C TYR A 1028 16.45 -17.84 -25.77
N LEU A 1029 17.74 -17.62 -25.51
CA LEU A 1029 18.63 -16.91 -26.44
C LEU A 1029 18.79 -17.66 -27.77
N ILE A 1030 18.85 -18.99 -27.74
CA ILE A 1030 18.92 -19.81 -28.96
C ILE A 1030 17.63 -19.65 -29.76
N LEU A 1031 16.47 -19.82 -29.12
CA LEU A 1031 15.21 -19.72 -29.83
C LEU A 1031 14.94 -18.28 -30.30
N GLU A 1032 15.25 -17.24 -29.52
CA GLU A 1032 15.11 -15.83 -29.90
C GLU A 1032 15.91 -15.50 -31.17
N ARG A 1033 17.13 -16.05 -31.29
CA ARG A 1033 17.99 -15.84 -32.47
C ARG A 1033 17.58 -16.67 -33.69
N ASN A 1034 16.83 -17.74 -33.50
CA ASN A 1034 16.41 -18.67 -34.55
C ASN A 1034 14.88 -18.88 -34.48
N PRO A 1035 14.06 -17.94 -34.98
CA PRO A 1035 12.60 -17.98 -34.88
C PRO A 1035 11.95 -19.22 -35.52
N GLU A 1036 12.66 -19.87 -36.43
CA GLU A 1036 12.26 -21.11 -37.12
C GLU A 1036 12.37 -22.37 -36.25
N LEU A 1037 13.07 -22.31 -35.11
CA LEU A 1037 13.23 -23.44 -34.21
C LEU A 1037 12.12 -23.48 -33.15
N SER A 1038 11.56 -24.67 -32.94
CA SER A 1038 10.59 -24.97 -31.88
C SER A 1038 10.81 -26.37 -31.33
N PHE A 1039 10.37 -26.61 -30.10
CA PHE A 1039 10.36 -27.94 -29.50
C PHE A 1039 8.99 -28.57 -29.69
N ASN A 1040 8.95 -29.73 -30.36
CA ASN A 1040 7.72 -30.45 -30.71
C ASN A 1040 7.24 -31.42 -29.62
N ALA A 1041 8.01 -31.57 -28.54
CA ALA A 1041 7.73 -32.44 -27.41
C ALA A 1041 8.17 -31.77 -26.09
N THR A 1042 7.88 -32.42 -24.96
CA THR A 1042 8.35 -31.99 -23.64
C THR A 1042 9.87 -31.87 -23.57
N ILE A 1043 10.36 -30.79 -22.97
CA ILE A 1043 11.81 -30.57 -22.74
C ILE A 1043 12.14 -30.92 -21.30
N ASP A 1044 12.95 -31.97 -21.11
CA ASP A 1044 13.52 -32.30 -19.80
C ASP A 1044 14.81 -31.51 -19.58
N MET A 1045 14.74 -30.51 -18.70
CA MET A 1045 15.86 -29.62 -18.43
C MET A 1045 17.00 -30.34 -17.70
N ASN A 1046 16.72 -31.37 -16.90
CA ASN A 1046 17.78 -32.09 -16.17
C ASN A 1046 18.65 -32.90 -17.14
N LYS A 1047 18.01 -33.58 -18.11
CA LYS A 1047 18.72 -34.31 -19.16
C LYS A 1047 19.65 -33.40 -19.96
N LEU A 1048 19.21 -32.17 -20.26
CA LEU A 1048 20.06 -31.20 -20.95
C LEU A 1048 21.26 -30.75 -20.10
N VAL A 1049 21.10 -30.60 -18.78
CA VAL A 1049 22.23 -30.32 -17.87
C VAL A 1049 23.18 -31.52 -17.79
N GLU A 1050 22.66 -32.74 -17.68
CA GLU A 1050 23.45 -33.98 -17.69
C GLU A 1050 24.25 -34.15 -18.98
N GLU A 1051 23.62 -33.94 -20.15
CA GLU A 1051 24.31 -33.96 -21.45
C GLU A 1051 25.42 -32.90 -21.52
N ALA A 1052 25.15 -31.69 -21.04
CA ALA A 1052 26.16 -30.63 -20.97
C ALA A 1052 27.33 -30.99 -20.03
N PHE A 1053 27.04 -31.63 -18.89
CA PHE A 1053 28.05 -32.10 -17.96
C PHE A 1053 28.91 -33.22 -18.55
N ILE A 1054 28.31 -34.19 -19.25
CA ILE A 1054 29.03 -35.26 -19.95
C ILE A 1054 29.98 -34.67 -21.01
N LEU A 1055 29.53 -33.65 -21.76
CA LEU A 1055 30.38 -32.94 -22.72
C LEU A 1055 31.55 -32.22 -22.02
N PHE A 1056 31.29 -31.58 -20.87
CA PHE A 1056 32.31 -30.92 -20.07
C PHE A 1056 33.36 -31.90 -19.52
N GLN A 1057 32.92 -33.05 -18.97
CA GLN A 1057 33.82 -34.08 -18.47
C GLN A 1057 34.70 -34.65 -19.57
N ARG A 1058 34.11 -34.94 -20.74
CA ARG A 1058 34.83 -35.48 -21.89
C ARG A 1058 35.92 -34.53 -22.37
N ASP A 1059 35.62 -33.24 -22.45
CA ASP A 1059 36.56 -32.24 -22.93
C ASP A 1059 37.65 -31.92 -21.87
N ASN A 1060 37.44 -32.27 -20.59
CA ASN A 1060 38.38 -32.10 -19.48
C ASN A 1060 39.07 -33.41 -18.99
N GLY A 1061 38.86 -34.54 -19.68
CA GLY A 1061 39.52 -35.82 -19.40
C GLY A 1061 39.05 -36.57 -18.14
N GLY A 1062 37.81 -36.37 -17.69
CA GLY A 1062 37.21 -37.08 -16.56
C GLY A 1062 36.37 -38.31 -16.96
N ASP A 1063 36.24 -39.28 -16.06
CA ASP A 1063 35.35 -40.45 -16.23
C ASP A 1063 33.86 -40.07 -16.10
N HIS A 1064 32.98 -40.81 -16.77
CA HIS A 1064 31.53 -40.56 -16.90
C HIS A 1064 30.70 -40.59 -15.58
N GLU A 1065 31.32 -40.87 -14.43
CA GLU A 1065 30.67 -40.97 -13.11
C GLU A 1065 31.33 -40.03 -12.07
N GLY A 1066 31.29 -38.71 -12.33
CA GLY A 1066 31.95 -37.70 -11.48
C GLY A 1066 30.99 -36.74 -10.78
N ASP A 1067 31.44 -36.21 -9.64
CA ASP A 1067 30.81 -35.10 -8.90
C ASP A 1067 30.80 -33.81 -9.75
N MET A 1068 29.64 -33.12 -9.82
CA MET A 1068 29.45 -31.88 -10.59
C MET A 1068 30.17 -30.66 -9.98
N THR A 1069 30.84 -30.78 -8.82
CA THR A 1069 31.54 -29.67 -8.15
C THR A 1069 32.45 -28.85 -9.09
N GLN A 1070 33.23 -29.47 -9.97
CA GLN A 1070 34.10 -28.74 -10.92
C GLN A 1070 33.30 -27.97 -11.97
N PHE A 1071 32.15 -28.51 -12.39
CA PHE A 1071 31.24 -27.83 -13.31
C PHE A 1071 30.55 -26.64 -12.61
N PHE A 1072 30.17 -26.79 -11.34
CA PHE A 1072 29.62 -25.71 -10.53
C PHE A 1072 30.63 -24.59 -10.20
N ASP A 1073 31.93 -24.89 -10.14
CA ASP A 1073 32.95 -23.87 -9.92
C ASP A 1073 33.41 -23.18 -11.22
N SER A 1074 33.03 -23.73 -12.38
CA SER A 1074 33.40 -23.16 -13.69
C SER A 1074 32.67 -21.84 -13.97
N PRO A 1075 33.34 -20.86 -14.62
CA PRO A 1075 32.74 -19.60 -15.05
C PRO A 1075 31.47 -19.76 -15.88
N THR A 1076 30.51 -18.85 -15.72
CA THR A 1076 29.21 -18.85 -16.42
C THR A 1076 29.36 -18.90 -17.94
N THR A 1077 30.42 -18.31 -18.51
CA THR A 1077 30.69 -18.38 -19.96
C THR A 1077 31.04 -19.79 -20.42
N ILE A 1078 31.75 -20.56 -19.59
CA ILE A 1078 32.13 -21.94 -19.87
C ILE A 1078 30.90 -22.82 -19.74
N THR A 1079 30.17 -22.76 -18.61
CA THR A 1079 28.95 -23.56 -18.42
C THR A 1079 27.91 -23.27 -19.50
N ALA A 1080 27.67 -22.00 -19.84
CA ALA A 1080 26.75 -21.63 -20.91
C ALA A 1080 27.13 -22.20 -22.28
N SER A 1081 28.42 -22.35 -22.59
CA SER A 1081 28.88 -22.93 -23.86
C SER A 1081 28.53 -24.42 -23.97
N TYR A 1082 28.68 -25.19 -22.90
CA TYR A 1082 28.32 -26.61 -22.85
C TYR A 1082 26.80 -26.80 -22.85
N LEU A 1083 26.07 -25.97 -22.09
CA LEU A 1083 24.60 -25.95 -22.11
C LEU A 1083 24.07 -25.64 -23.52
N ALA A 1084 24.63 -24.65 -24.21
CA ALA A 1084 24.24 -24.31 -25.57
C ALA A 1084 24.49 -25.46 -26.56
N ARG A 1085 25.63 -26.16 -26.43
CA ARG A 1085 25.94 -27.35 -27.26
C ARG A 1085 24.93 -28.47 -27.04
N ALA A 1086 24.53 -28.74 -25.80
CA ALA A 1086 23.51 -29.74 -25.50
C ALA A 1086 22.15 -29.35 -26.11
N VAL A 1087 21.69 -28.11 -25.87
CA VAL A 1087 20.41 -27.60 -26.42
C VAL A 1087 20.38 -27.65 -27.94
N MET A 1088 21.43 -27.19 -28.63
CA MET A 1088 21.50 -27.23 -30.10
C MET A 1088 21.50 -28.66 -30.63
N THR A 1089 22.24 -29.58 -29.98
CA THR A 1089 22.25 -31.00 -30.37
C THR A 1089 20.86 -31.61 -30.26
N HIS A 1090 20.12 -31.26 -29.20
CA HIS A 1090 18.75 -31.71 -28.99
C HIS A 1090 17.79 -31.15 -30.06
N LEU A 1091 17.81 -29.83 -30.31
CA LEU A 1091 16.98 -29.19 -31.34
C LEU A 1091 17.23 -29.74 -32.75
N LEU A 1092 18.49 -30.02 -33.10
CA LEU A 1092 18.85 -30.60 -34.39
C LEU A 1092 18.40 -32.06 -34.53
N ARG A 1093 18.40 -32.85 -33.44
CA ARG A 1093 17.87 -34.23 -33.44
C ARG A 1093 16.35 -34.28 -33.57
N CYS A 1094 15.66 -33.25 -33.07
CA CYS A 1094 14.19 -33.17 -33.08
C CYS A 1094 13.61 -32.40 -34.30
N SER A 1095 14.45 -31.88 -35.20
CA SER A 1095 14.01 -31.19 -36.41
C SER A 1095 13.41 -32.18 -37.43
N PRO A 1096 12.27 -31.90 -38.07
CA PRO A 1096 11.66 -32.78 -39.06
C PRO A 1096 12.48 -32.76 -40.36
N GLY A 1097 13.45 -33.66 -40.46
CA GLY A 1097 14.40 -33.69 -41.59
C GLY A 1097 15.05 -35.04 -41.89
N GLN A 1098 14.46 -36.17 -41.42
CA GLN A 1098 14.93 -37.52 -41.78
C GLN A 1098 13.80 -38.46 -42.23
N THR A 1099 12.91 -37.96 -43.10
CA THR A 1099 11.92 -38.80 -43.80
C THR A 1099 11.89 -38.58 -45.32
N TYR A 1100 12.96 -38.03 -45.91
CA TYR A 1100 13.11 -37.88 -47.37
C TYR A 1100 14.36 -38.61 -47.90
N SER A 1101 14.53 -39.89 -47.56
CA SER A 1101 15.60 -40.73 -48.14
C SER A 1101 15.12 -42.08 -48.68
N GLN A 1102 13.83 -42.25 -48.99
CA GLN A 1102 13.33 -43.49 -49.64
C GLN A 1102 12.57 -43.29 -50.97
N ASP A 1103 12.18 -42.07 -51.35
CA ASP A 1103 11.42 -41.84 -52.61
C ASP A 1103 12.24 -41.24 -53.77
N LEU A 1104 13.56 -41.45 -53.80
CA LEU A 1104 14.44 -41.04 -54.92
C LEU A 1104 15.09 -42.22 -55.67
N CYS A 1105 14.63 -43.46 -55.43
CA CYS A 1105 15.08 -44.66 -56.16
C CYS A 1105 14.00 -45.31 -57.05
N LEU A 1106 13.00 -44.55 -57.51
CA LEU A 1106 12.04 -45.00 -58.52
C LEU A 1106 11.76 -43.88 -59.55
N LEU A 1107 12.80 -43.46 -60.26
CA LEU A 1107 12.72 -42.83 -61.58
C LEU A 1107 14.03 -43.13 -62.34
N GLN A 1108 14.15 -44.38 -62.78
CA GLN A 1108 14.84 -44.81 -64.01
C GLN A 1108 14.07 -45.98 -64.62
#